data_AF-A0A848CI77-F1
#
_entry.id   AF-A0A848CI77-F1
#
_cell.length_a   1.000
_cell.length_b   1.000
_cell.length_c   1.000
_cell.angle_alpha   90.00
_cell.angle_beta   90.00
_cell.angle_gamma   90.00
#
_symmetry.space_group_name_H-M   'P 1'
#
loop_
_entity.id
_entity.type
_entity.pdbx_description
1 polymer ?
#
loop_
_entity_poly.entity_id
_entity_poly.type
_entity_poly.pdbx_seq_one_letter_code
_entity_poly.pdbx_strand_id
1 'polypeptide(L)'
;MKINDLNIIAQRLGAFGKEHLGIDRQGHTVPTTSSLGGRIASWIRSRHSDTAAQANRDVMTGIINTIRQTDDLGDRFADIARKSLESKLAAGRPLSGRDAARVLQDVIRIKTTEDQARLETRLINAQDQFQKLCAPHADGSPSDLETQTAARRQRFGLPPATAEQLRGYRDTALRDLEARARRADHSLTPAESLDALGESARMLTLREAKAGIAAMAEQVSGEGPHGFMARLGAAMQARGIVGDISPATRDVLVQTIHDKLVARCLNDSNNMHQPTLAEATTAAENVINNFVAALDTVEHARAMPREAKRILQDEILHSPKPVNAAMAQAICDAVLDTGQFLRTLTLAEATPAGLKRDFDTYAQTMHAATTQPDGMLRPGIEGGPEAGLVRILTARAACRMLGLGNLEPLSKDERKLFQQLERAKQPVPPELAARVAARMDADYAARRALGGGSPLHVLRRDLAQEADEGLRSRNELLLMNVLDTLAQATESDEFYDILDRAPGLGQMRMAEARRFVPQGLGLTLPEGQAFDMAAARQKMQDGLNATVLSSPPGNGATALSREDLASPELIRKCNYFSDQFLKDFARNGITINGHKFGGGRFTHEPQQMERELDALIAMFPSAEEAGRICSPLHQASGADILMLLMADPATANETMRIAALQSRPLANSLPIEIIRHSDGSYHVNIEFCFQKIDAEMGPRASSGINARASFLLPNGREPLQFRIEDLDVLFNTRQD
;
A
#
# COMPACT_ATOMS: atom_id res chain seq x y z
N MET A 1 21.48 28.79 -24.37
CA MET A 1 20.25 29.46 -23.85
C MET A 1 19.19 29.40 -24.95
N LYS A 2 17.92 29.09 -24.66
CA LYS A 2 16.92 28.93 -25.72
C LYS A 2 16.33 30.27 -26.16
N ILE A 3 15.74 30.34 -27.36
CA ILE A 3 15.11 31.57 -27.89
C ILE A 3 13.99 32.10 -26.98
N ASN A 4 13.31 31.22 -26.23
CA ASN A 4 12.30 31.61 -25.23
C ASN A 4 12.92 32.39 -24.07
N ASP A 5 14.12 32.03 -23.63
CA ASP A 5 14.83 32.75 -22.57
C ASP A 5 15.24 34.15 -23.06
N LEU A 6 15.66 34.26 -24.33
CA LEU A 6 15.94 35.54 -24.96
C LEU A 6 14.68 36.41 -25.06
N ASN A 7 13.51 35.81 -25.30
CA ASN A 7 12.22 36.51 -25.30
C ASN A 7 11.85 37.03 -23.91
N ILE A 8 12.10 36.25 -22.85
CA ILE A 8 11.93 36.70 -21.46
C ILE A 8 12.84 37.88 -21.15
N ILE A 9 14.11 37.82 -21.60
CA ILE A 9 15.06 38.94 -21.44
C ILE A 9 14.58 40.19 -22.21
N ALA A 10 14.08 40.02 -23.44
CA ALA A 10 13.53 41.11 -24.23
C ALA A 10 12.31 41.76 -23.56
N GLN A 11 11.41 40.96 -22.97
CA GLN A 11 10.26 41.45 -22.20
C GLN A 11 10.69 42.21 -20.94
N ARG A 12 11.66 41.70 -20.19
CA ARG A 12 12.23 42.38 -19.02
C ARG A 12 12.84 43.73 -19.37
N LEU A 13 13.65 43.79 -20.44
CA LEU A 13 14.22 45.04 -20.94
C LEU A 13 13.12 45.99 -21.45
N GLY A 14 12.05 45.45 -22.04
CA GLY A 14 10.89 46.21 -22.50
C GLY A 14 10.14 46.87 -21.35
N ALA A 15 10.06 46.21 -20.19
CA ALA A 15 9.44 46.74 -18.97
C ALA A 15 10.18 47.97 -18.43
N PHE A 16 11.50 48.08 -18.64
CA PHE A 16 12.27 49.29 -18.31
C PHE A 16 11.92 50.49 -19.22
N GLY A 17 11.23 50.27 -20.34
CA GLY A 17 10.63 51.35 -21.13
C GLY A 17 11.65 52.38 -21.63
N LYS A 18 11.47 53.66 -21.26
CA LYS A 18 12.37 54.75 -21.68
C LYS A 18 13.64 54.86 -20.80
N GLU A 19 13.76 54.06 -19.75
CA GLU A 19 14.87 54.15 -18.80
C GLU A 19 16.21 53.75 -19.46
N HIS A 20 17.28 54.42 -19.05
CA HIS A 20 18.62 54.14 -19.54
C HIS A 20 19.20 52.88 -18.92
N LEU A 21 19.80 52.04 -19.75
CA LEU A 21 20.41 50.80 -19.31
C LEU A 21 21.86 51.00 -18.86
N GLY A 22 22.27 50.23 -17.87
CA GLY A 22 23.65 50.09 -17.42
C GLY A 22 23.95 48.63 -17.08
N ILE A 23 25.21 48.34 -16.81
CA ILE A 23 25.66 47.02 -16.36
C ILE A 23 25.96 47.10 -14.86
N ASP A 24 25.41 46.19 -14.07
CA ASP A 24 25.72 46.08 -12.63
C ASP A 24 27.10 45.41 -12.41
N ARG A 25 27.53 45.33 -11.14
CA ARG A 25 28.83 44.71 -10.78
C ARG A 25 28.91 43.21 -11.11
N GLN A 26 27.79 42.57 -11.43
CA GLN A 26 27.67 41.15 -11.76
C GLN A 26 27.56 40.92 -13.27
N GLY A 27 27.59 41.98 -14.08
CA GLY A 27 27.51 41.90 -15.54
C GLY A 27 26.08 41.92 -16.11
N HIS A 28 25.05 42.15 -15.29
CA HIS A 28 23.66 42.15 -15.73
C HIS A 28 23.18 43.55 -16.18
N THR A 29 22.31 43.57 -17.19
CA THR A 29 21.68 44.80 -17.68
C THR A 29 20.56 45.27 -16.76
N VAL A 30 20.72 46.45 -16.15
CA VAL A 30 19.80 47.05 -15.16
C VAL A 30 19.41 48.49 -15.53
N PRO A 31 18.23 48.99 -15.12
CA PRO A 31 17.87 50.40 -15.29
C PRO A 31 18.66 51.29 -14.33
N THR A 32 19.16 52.42 -14.83
CA THR A 32 20.04 53.32 -14.06
C THR A 32 19.30 54.49 -13.39
N THR A 33 17.97 54.60 -13.54
CA THR A 33 17.19 55.80 -13.15
C THR A 33 15.99 55.52 -12.22
N SER A 34 16.20 54.89 -11.06
CA SER A 34 15.15 54.76 -10.03
C SER A 34 15.67 54.83 -8.58
N SER A 35 16.08 56.03 -8.11
CA SER A 35 16.02 56.46 -6.69
C SER A 35 16.37 57.95 -6.54
N LEU A 36 15.96 58.61 -5.45
CA LEU A 36 16.29 60.02 -5.14
C LEU A 36 17.82 60.27 -5.08
N GLY A 37 18.63 59.27 -4.67
CA GLY A 37 20.10 59.30 -4.74
C GLY A 37 20.66 59.23 -6.17
N GLY A 38 19.93 58.59 -7.10
CA GLY A 38 20.25 58.56 -8.53
C GLY A 38 20.13 59.93 -9.21
N ARG A 39 19.26 60.81 -8.73
CA ARG A 39 19.11 62.19 -9.27
C ARG A 39 20.30 63.09 -8.91
N ILE A 40 20.92 62.88 -7.74
CA ILE A 40 22.13 63.61 -7.31
C ILE A 40 23.38 63.07 -8.00
N ALA A 41 23.48 61.75 -8.20
CA ALA A 41 24.56 61.14 -8.99
C ALA A 41 24.43 61.40 -10.51
N SER A 42 23.23 61.70 -11.01
CA SER A 42 22.99 62.13 -12.40
C SER A 42 23.34 63.60 -12.64
N TRP A 43 23.27 64.45 -11.61
CA TRP A 43 23.73 65.84 -11.65
C TRP A 43 25.27 65.96 -11.61
N ILE A 44 25.94 65.02 -10.94
CA ILE A 44 27.41 64.94 -10.90
C ILE A 44 27.99 64.29 -12.18
N ARG A 45 27.29 63.28 -12.75
CA ARG A 45 27.71 62.62 -14.00
C ARG A 45 27.37 63.40 -15.28
N SER A 46 26.47 64.38 -15.22
CA SER A 46 26.18 65.28 -16.36
C SER A 46 27.27 66.35 -16.59
N ARG A 47 28.45 66.24 -15.98
CA ARG A 47 29.59 67.15 -16.19
C ARG A 47 30.85 66.51 -16.78
N HIS A 48 30.89 65.19 -17.08
CA HIS A 48 32.05 64.53 -17.71
C HIS A 48 31.60 63.70 -18.94
N SER A 49 32.07 64.07 -20.13
CA SER A 49 31.56 63.60 -21.44
C SER A 49 32.05 62.22 -21.90
N ASP A 50 33.00 61.57 -21.23
CA ASP A 50 33.58 60.30 -21.70
C ASP A 50 32.95 59.03 -21.11
N THR A 51 32.14 59.16 -20.04
CA THR A 51 31.58 58.01 -19.31
C THR A 51 30.31 57.39 -19.93
N ALA A 52 29.52 58.15 -20.69
CA ALA A 52 28.27 57.65 -21.28
C ALA A 52 28.51 56.77 -22.52
N ALA A 53 29.54 57.09 -23.32
CA ALA A 53 29.93 56.29 -24.48
C ALA A 53 30.44 54.90 -24.07
N GLN A 54 31.18 54.81 -22.95
CA GLN A 54 31.67 53.54 -22.43
C GLN A 54 30.52 52.67 -21.88
N ALA A 55 29.63 53.23 -21.07
CA ALA A 55 28.47 52.51 -20.54
C ALA A 55 27.58 51.94 -21.66
N ASN A 56 27.39 52.70 -22.74
CA ASN A 56 26.68 52.26 -23.94
C ASN A 56 27.38 51.10 -24.67
N ARG A 57 28.71 51.14 -24.78
CA ARG A 57 29.51 50.04 -25.37
C ARG A 57 29.42 48.77 -24.52
N ASP A 58 29.44 48.89 -23.21
CA ASP A 58 29.37 47.76 -22.29
C ASP A 58 27.99 47.09 -22.35
N VAL A 59 26.90 47.87 -22.35
CA VAL A 59 25.53 47.34 -22.54
C VAL A 59 25.36 46.67 -23.90
N MET A 60 25.86 47.29 -24.98
CA MET A 60 25.83 46.69 -26.32
C MET A 60 26.59 45.36 -26.34
N THR A 61 27.77 45.30 -25.73
CA THR A 61 28.59 44.08 -25.65
C THR A 61 27.87 42.98 -24.86
N GLY A 62 27.21 43.34 -23.75
CA GLY A 62 26.39 42.42 -22.96
C GLY A 62 25.23 41.82 -23.76
N ILE A 63 24.50 42.64 -24.52
CA ILE A 63 23.39 42.17 -25.38
C ILE A 63 23.92 41.27 -26.50
N ILE A 64 25.01 41.65 -27.16
CA ILE A 64 25.65 40.85 -28.22
C ILE A 64 26.13 39.49 -27.68
N ASN A 65 26.75 39.47 -26.50
CA ASN A 65 27.18 38.22 -25.87
C ASN A 65 25.99 37.34 -25.46
N THR A 66 24.90 37.94 -24.99
CA THR A 66 23.65 37.23 -24.68
C THR A 66 23.08 36.55 -25.92
N ILE A 67 23.10 37.24 -27.07
CA ILE A 67 22.69 36.67 -28.35
C ILE A 67 23.63 35.53 -28.78
N ARG A 68 24.95 35.69 -28.65
CA ARG A 68 25.94 34.63 -28.96
C ARG A 68 25.79 33.39 -28.09
N GLN A 69 25.40 33.57 -26.84
CA GLN A 69 25.14 32.48 -25.87
C GLN A 69 23.74 31.85 -26.04
N THR A 70 22.92 32.42 -26.94
CA THR A 70 21.64 31.84 -27.33
C THR A 70 21.86 30.83 -28.45
N ASP A 71 21.30 29.64 -28.29
CA ASP A 71 21.44 28.53 -29.21
C ASP A 71 20.91 28.96 -30.60
N ASP A 72 21.63 28.58 -31.67
CA ASP A 72 21.32 28.89 -33.07
C ASP A 72 21.32 30.36 -33.52
N LEU A 73 21.75 31.32 -32.68
CA LEU A 73 21.87 32.74 -33.07
C LEU A 73 23.30 33.13 -33.49
N GLY A 74 24.35 32.58 -32.89
CA GLY A 74 25.74 32.73 -33.35
C GLY A 74 26.19 34.15 -33.72
N ASP A 75 27.25 34.27 -34.54
CA ASP A 75 27.82 35.58 -34.91
C ASP A 75 26.95 36.38 -35.89
N ARG A 76 26.20 35.71 -36.77
CA ARG A 76 25.34 36.36 -37.77
C ARG A 76 24.26 37.22 -37.11
N PHE A 77 23.53 36.67 -36.14
CA PHE A 77 22.49 37.43 -35.44
C PHE A 77 23.08 38.43 -34.47
N ALA A 78 24.25 38.14 -33.90
CA ALA A 78 25.02 39.09 -33.11
C ALA A 78 25.45 40.31 -33.94
N ASP A 79 25.84 40.13 -35.20
CA ASP A 79 26.20 41.21 -36.12
C ASP A 79 24.97 42.01 -36.59
N ILE A 80 23.83 41.36 -36.82
CA ILE A 80 22.55 42.05 -37.10
C ILE A 80 22.16 42.94 -35.91
N ALA A 81 22.25 42.39 -34.69
CA ALA A 81 21.98 43.14 -33.48
C ALA A 81 22.99 44.27 -33.28
N ARG A 82 24.29 44.02 -33.51
CA ARG A 82 25.37 45.01 -33.41
C ARG A 82 25.10 46.18 -34.35
N LYS A 83 24.82 45.94 -35.64
CA LYS A 83 24.49 47.02 -36.60
C LYS A 83 23.28 47.84 -36.16
N SER A 84 22.24 47.18 -35.63
CA SER A 84 21.04 47.85 -35.13
C SER A 84 21.30 48.68 -33.88
N LEU A 85 22.15 48.19 -32.96
CA LEU A 85 22.56 48.90 -31.74
C LEU A 85 23.52 50.05 -32.06
N GLU A 86 24.53 49.85 -32.92
CA GLU A 86 25.49 50.87 -33.36
C GLU A 86 24.78 52.06 -34.04
N SER A 87 23.79 51.79 -34.89
CA SER A 87 22.95 52.83 -35.49
C SER A 87 22.24 53.68 -34.42
N LYS A 88 21.82 53.09 -33.30
CA LYS A 88 21.19 53.80 -32.18
C LYS A 88 22.20 54.55 -31.30
N LEU A 89 23.44 54.08 -31.22
CA LEU A 89 24.53 54.70 -30.47
C LEU A 89 25.14 55.91 -31.20
N ALA A 90 25.15 55.91 -32.53
CA ALA A 90 25.65 57.01 -33.36
C ALA A 90 24.94 58.36 -33.09
N ALA A 91 23.74 58.33 -32.51
CA ALA A 91 22.98 59.51 -32.11
C ALA A 91 23.43 60.14 -30.77
N GLY A 92 24.46 59.60 -30.11
CA GLY A 92 25.03 60.15 -28.86
C GLY A 92 24.15 60.01 -27.61
N ARG A 93 23.00 59.34 -27.71
CA ARG A 93 22.04 59.13 -26.61
C ARG A 93 22.28 57.80 -25.88
N PRO A 94 21.98 57.70 -24.57
CA PRO A 94 22.13 56.43 -23.85
C PRO A 94 21.10 55.38 -24.30
N LEU A 95 21.51 54.10 -24.36
CA LEU A 95 20.65 53.01 -24.81
C LEU A 95 19.48 52.79 -23.82
N SER A 96 18.24 52.80 -24.31
CA SER A 96 17.06 52.59 -23.46
C SER A 96 16.63 51.11 -23.40
N GLY A 97 15.89 50.75 -22.34
CA GLY A 97 15.24 49.44 -22.20
C GLY A 97 14.42 49.05 -23.44
N ARG A 98 13.61 49.99 -23.93
CA ARG A 98 12.82 49.85 -25.16
C ARG A 98 13.68 49.66 -26.40
N ASP A 99 14.82 50.34 -26.48
CA ASP A 99 15.72 50.20 -27.62
C ASP A 99 16.38 48.83 -27.68
N ALA A 100 16.86 48.33 -26.54
CA ALA A 100 17.43 46.99 -26.41
C ALA A 100 16.38 45.90 -26.64
N ALA A 101 15.21 46.04 -26.03
CA ALA A 101 14.09 45.13 -26.20
C ALA A 101 13.65 45.04 -27.67
N ARG A 102 13.58 46.17 -28.39
CA ARG A 102 13.26 46.18 -29.82
C ARG A 102 14.30 45.43 -30.64
N VAL A 103 15.59 45.60 -30.37
CA VAL A 103 16.65 44.87 -31.10
C VAL A 103 16.56 43.37 -30.83
N LEU A 104 16.36 42.96 -29.57
CA LEU A 104 16.17 41.54 -29.25
C LEU A 104 14.90 40.97 -29.88
N GLN A 105 13.79 41.73 -29.87
CA GLN A 105 12.56 41.35 -30.55
C GLN A 105 12.74 41.26 -32.07
N ASP A 106 13.54 42.13 -32.67
CA ASP A 106 13.87 42.07 -34.10
C ASP A 106 14.70 40.82 -34.42
N VAL A 107 15.71 40.50 -33.59
CA VAL A 107 16.52 39.27 -33.71
C VAL A 107 15.65 38.02 -33.56
N ILE A 108 14.80 37.98 -32.53
CA ILE A 108 13.85 36.88 -32.29
C ILE A 108 12.91 36.76 -33.47
N ARG A 109 12.33 37.87 -33.95
CA ARG A 109 11.42 37.87 -35.10
C ARG A 109 12.11 37.35 -36.35
N ILE A 110 13.32 37.82 -36.67
CA ILE A 110 14.08 37.34 -37.83
C ILE A 110 14.37 35.85 -37.69
N LYS A 111 14.83 35.37 -36.54
CA LYS A 111 15.09 33.93 -36.31
C LYS A 111 13.82 33.11 -36.41
N THR A 112 12.72 33.54 -35.78
CA THR A 112 11.43 32.84 -35.84
C THR A 112 10.89 32.81 -37.27
N THR A 113 11.03 33.88 -38.04
CA THR A 113 10.65 33.90 -39.46
C THR A 113 11.55 32.99 -40.29
N GLU A 114 12.86 32.97 -40.05
CA GLU A 114 13.79 32.04 -40.72
C GLU A 114 13.51 30.58 -40.37
N ASP A 115 13.23 30.27 -39.11
CA ASP A 115 12.89 28.94 -38.64
C ASP A 115 11.54 28.46 -39.19
N GLN A 116 10.57 29.36 -39.27
CA GLN A 116 9.28 29.11 -39.91
C GLN A 116 9.46 28.83 -41.41
N ALA A 117 10.25 29.63 -42.12
CA ALA A 117 10.54 29.39 -43.54
C ALA A 117 11.32 28.07 -43.76
N ARG A 118 12.26 27.73 -42.87
CA ARG A 118 12.96 26.44 -42.88
C ARG A 118 12.03 25.28 -42.56
N LEU A 119 11.10 25.45 -41.63
CA LEU A 119 10.07 24.45 -41.32
C LEU A 119 9.13 24.24 -42.51
N GLU A 120 8.65 25.31 -43.13
CA GLU A 120 7.84 25.24 -44.35
C GLU A 120 8.59 24.52 -45.46
N THR A 121 9.88 24.81 -45.66
CA THR A 121 10.72 24.09 -46.61
C THR A 121 10.83 22.60 -46.28
N ARG A 122 11.02 22.24 -45.00
CA ARG A 122 11.05 20.84 -44.54
C ARG A 122 9.71 20.13 -44.73
N LEU A 123 8.59 20.82 -44.49
CA LEU A 123 7.24 20.27 -44.69
C LEU A 123 6.93 20.09 -46.18
N ILE A 124 7.28 21.06 -47.03
CA ILE A 124 7.17 20.93 -48.48
C ILE A 124 8.02 19.75 -48.97
N ASN A 125 9.26 19.63 -48.48
CA ASN A 125 10.12 18.49 -48.78
C ASN A 125 9.47 17.17 -48.32
N ALA A 126 8.94 17.08 -47.10
CA ALA A 126 8.26 15.89 -46.61
C ALA A 126 7.03 15.53 -47.46
N GLN A 127 6.22 16.51 -47.87
CA GLN A 127 5.06 16.30 -48.74
C GLN A 127 5.48 15.86 -50.15
N ASP A 128 6.54 16.42 -50.71
CA ASP A 128 7.11 16.01 -51.99
C ASP A 128 7.69 14.58 -51.92
N GLN A 129 8.43 14.25 -50.86
CA GLN A 129 8.90 12.88 -50.61
C GLN A 129 7.73 11.91 -50.44
N PHE A 130 6.69 12.30 -49.69
CA PHE A 130 5.48 11.49 -49.53
C PHE A 130 4.78 11.23 -50.87
N GLN A 131 4.63 12.25 -51.71
CA GLN A 131 4.03 12.10 -53.04
C GLN A 131 4.84 11.14 -53.90
N LYS A 132 6.18 11.22 -53.88
CA LYS A 132 7.08 10.30 -54.59
C LYS A 132 6.93 8.87 -54.10
N LEU A 133 6.90 8.67 -52.79
CA LEU A 133 6.77 7.34 -52.17
C LEU A 133 5.37 6.72 -52.32
N CYS A 134 4.35 7.54 -52.63
CA CYS A 134 2.98 7.09 -52.88
C CYS A 134 2.64 6.95 -54.38
N ALA A 135 3.50 7.44 -55.27
CA ALA A 135 3.32 7.32 -56.71
C ALA A 135 3.75 5.91 -57.19
N PRO A 136 3.03 5.31 -58.15
CA PRO A 136 3.52 4.12 -58.84
C PRO A 136 4.89 4.39 -59.48
N HIS A 137 5.75 3.38 -59.54
CA HIS A 137 7.03 3.52 -60.23
C HIS A 137 6.83 3.61 -61.75
N ALA A 138 7.83 4.15 -62.46
CA ALA A 138 7.76 4.41 -63.89
C ALA A 138 7.57 3.14 -64.76
N ASP A 139 7.90 1.97 -64.22
CA ASP A 139 7.69 0.65 -64.83
C ASP A 139 6.29 0.07 -64.59
N GLY A 140 5.41 0.82 -63.91
CA GLY A 140 4.05 0.40 -63.56
C GLY A 140 3.97 -0.45 -62.29
N SER A 141 5.08 -0.65 -61.57
CA SER A 141 5.07 -1.38 -60.29
C SER A 141 4.46 -0.55 -59.14
N PRO A 142 3.93 -1.21 -58.08
CA PRO A 142 3.28 -0.53 -56.95
C PRO A 142 4.20 0.45 -56.25
N SER A 143 3.63 1.50 -55.65
CA SER A 143 4.40 2.51 -54.91
C SER A 143 5.21 1.91 -53.74
N ASP A 144 6.21 2.63 -53.24
CA ASP A 144 6.98 2.22 -52.06
C ASP A 144 6.06 2.00 -50.85
N LEU A 145 5.03 2.83 -50.68
CA LEU A 145 4.01 2.64 -49.64
C LEU A 145 3.24 1.33 -49.82
N GLU A 146 2.78 1.03 -51.04
CA GLU A 146 2.04 -0.19 -51.33
C GLU A 146 2.92 -1.42 -51.16
N THR A 147 4.19 -1.35 -51.57
CA THR A 147 5.18 -2.40 -51.40
C THR A 147 5.49 -2.66 -49.93
N GLN A 148 5.76 -1.62 -49.14
CA GLN A 148 5.99 -1.74 -47.69
C GLN A 148 4.74 -2.27 -46.98
N THR A 149 3.56 -1.74 -47.34
CA THR A 149 2.28 -2.19 -46.76
C THR A 149 2.01 -3.65 -47.09
N ALA A 150 2.16 -4.06 -48.36
CA ALA A 150 1.99 -5.45 -48.79
C ALA A 150 2.96 -6.38 -48.06
N ALA A 151 4.25 -6.03 -47.99
CA ALA A 151 5.26 -6.83 -47.31
C ALA A 151 4.96 -6.99 -45.80
N ARG A 152 4.52 -5.92 -45.11
CA ARG A 152 4.15 -5.99 -43.69
C ARG A 152 2.86 -6.79 -43.50
N ARG A 153 1.85 -6.59 -44.33
CA ARG A 153 0.58 -7.33 -44.25
C ARG A 153 0.78 -8.82 -44.49
N GLN A 154 1.58 -9.18 -45.48
CA GLN A 154 1.98 -10.56 -45.73
C GLN A 154 2.68 -11.16 -44.51
N ARG A 155 3.61 -10.43 -43.88
CA ARG A 155 4.31 -10.88 -42.67
C ARG A 155 3.37 -11.15 -41.49
N PHE A 156 2.27 -10.40 -41.36
CA PHE A 156 1.26 -10.60 -40.32
C PHE A 156 0.09 -11.51 -40.77
N GLY A 157 0.18 -12.14 -41.95
CA GLY A 157 -0.86 -12.98 -42.53
C GLY A 157 -2.19 -12.25 -42.78
N LEU A 158 -2.15 -10.95 -43.01
CA LEU A 158 -3.32 -10.14 -43.35
C LEU A 158 -3.57 -10.18 -44.88
N PRO A 159 -4.84 -10.13 -45.32
CA PRO A 159 -5.16 -10.02 -46.74
C PRO A 159 -4.63 -8.71 -47.32
N PRO A 160 -4.47 -8.59 -48.66
CA PRO A 160 -4.12 -7.34 -49.30
C PRO A 160 -5.03 -6.19 -48.83
N ALA A 161 -4.43 -5.01 -48.61
CA ALA A 161 -5.16 -3.86 -48.11
C ALA A 161 -6.25 -3.44 -49.11
N THR A 162 -7.45 -3.13 -48.60
CA THR A 162 -8.51 -2.52 -49.42
C THR A 162 -8.13 -1.09 -49.81
N ALA A 163 -8.80 -0.53 -50.81
CA ALA A 163 -8.59 0.85 -51.23
C ALA A 163 -8.88 1.88 -50.11
N GLU A 164 -9.74 1.53 -49.15
CA GLU A 164 -10.03 2.35 -47.98
C GLU A 164 -8.93 2.23 -46.92
N GLN A 165 -8.46 1.02 -46.65
CA GLN A 165 -7.31 0.80 -45.76
C GLN A 165 -6.06 1.52 -46.29
N LEU A 166 -5.74 1.37 -47.58
CA LEU A 166 -4.62 2.08 -48.21
C LEU A 166 -4.71 3.60 -48.08
N ARG A 167 -5.93 4.18 -48.10
CA ARG A 167 -6.11 5.61 -47.77
C ARG A 167 -5.76 5.90 -46.32
N GLY A 168 -6.21 5.08 -45.37
CA GLY A 168 -5.81 5.20 -43.96
C GLY A 168 -4.30 5.09 -43.73
N TYR A 169 -3.61 4.21 -44.47
CA TYR A 169 -2.14 4.12 -44.46
C TYR A 169 -1.49 5.40 -45.00
N ARG A 170 -1.99 5.95 -46.12
CA ARG A 170 -1.53 7.22 -46.69
C ARG A 170 -1.68 8.37 -45.70
N ASP A 171 -2.86 8.53 -45.11
CA ASP A 171 -3.15 9.64 -44.18
C ASP A 171 -2.30 9.57 -42.90
N THR A 172 -1.99 8.36 -42.45
CA THR A 172 -1.15 8.17 -41.26
C THR A 172 0.33 8.36 -41.58
N ALA A 173 0.82 7.78 -42.68
CA ALA A 173 2.20 7.96 -43.12
C ALA A 173 2.52 9.43 -43.41
N LEU A 174 1.60 10.19 -44.01
CA LEU A 174 1.78 11.63 -44.20
C LEU A 174 1.90 12.37 -42.86
N ARG A 175 0.98 12.12 -41.92
CA ARG A 175 1.02 12.74 -40.59
C ARG A 175 2.31 12.44 -39.84
N ASP A 176 2.76 11.18 -39.87
CA ASP A 176 3.99 10.74 -39.20
C ASP A 176 5.24 11.34 -39.85
N LEU A 177 5.26 11.42 -41.19
CA LEU A 177 6.35 12.03 -41.92
C LEU A 177 6.44 13.54 -41.67
N GLU A 178 5.32 14.26 -41.67
CA GLU A 178 5.30 15.67 -41.29
C GLU A 178 5.71 15.87 -39.82
N ALA A 179 5.30 14.97 -38.92
CA ALA A 179 5.73 15.01 -37.53
C ALA A 179 7.24 14.78 -37.38
N ARG A 180 7.84 13.89 -38.19
CA ARG A 180 9.29 13.68 -38.25
C ARG A 180 10.00 14.90 -38.82
N ALA A 181 9.47 15.52 -39.88
CA ALA A 181 10.01 16.74 -40.48
C ALA A 181 9.96 17.95 -39.52
N ARG A 182 8.94 18.04 -38.67
CA ARG A 182 8.86 19.05 -37.60
C ARG A 182 9.94 18.89 -36.53
N ARG A 183 10.43 17.66 -36.30
CA ARG A 183 11.44 17.32 -35.29
C ARG A 183 12.87 17.31 -35.83
N ALA A 184 13.07 17.06 -37.12
CA ALA A 184 14.39 16.95 -37.73
C ALA A 184 14.97 18.33 -38.06
N ASP A 185 16.24 18.58 -37.77
CA ASP A 185 16.90 19.86 -38.08
C ASP A 185 17.27 20.04 -39.56
N HIS A 186 17.02 19.02 -40.37
CA HIS A 186 17.27 18.98 -41.82
C HIS A 186 16.00 18.56 -42.60
N SER A 187 16.04 18.76 -43.92
CA SER A 187 15.04 18.17 -44.81
C SER A 187 15.24 16.66 -44.87
N LEU A 188 14.15 15.90 -44.75
CA LEU A 188 14.23 14.44 -44.70
C LEU A 188 14.81 13.92 -46.02
N THR A 189 15.80 13.05 -45.89
CA THR A 189 16.33 12.32 -47.04
C THR A 189 15.29 11.31 -47.56
N PRO A 190 15.41 10.85 -48.82
CA PRO A 190 14.55 9.79 -49.34
C PRO A 190 14.60 8.52 -48.46
N ALA A 191 15.78 8.17 -47.94
CA ALA A 191 15.96 7.02 -47.07
C ALA A 191 15.26 7.17 -45.71
N GLU A 192 15.39 8.33 -45.06
CA GLU A 192 14.68 8.61 -43.80
C GLU A 192 13.16 8.67 -43.99
N SER A 193 12.71 9.13 -45.16
CA SER A 193 11.29 9.19 -45.50
C SER A 193 10.72 7.81 -45.76
N LEU A 194 11.47 6.95 -46.46
CA LEU A 194 11.12 5.54 -46.67
C LEU A 194 11.11 4.74 -45.37
N ASP A 195 12.08 4.97 -44.48
CA ASP A 195 12.13 4.37 -43.13
C ASP A 195 10.92 4.76 -42.29
N ALA A 196 10.61 6.06 -42.21
CA ALA A 196 9.45 6.57 -41.49
C ALA A 196 8.14 5.95 -42.01
N LEU A 197 8.00 5.87 -43.34
CA LEU A 197 6.86 5.25 -43.99
C LEU A 197 6.76 3.75 -43.69
N GLY A 198 7.89 3.03 -43.72
CA GLY A 198 7.97 1.62 -43.37
C GLY A 198 7.56 1.35 -41.91
N GLU A 199 7.90 2.26 -41.00
CA GLU A 199 7.51 2.20 -39.59
C GLU A 199 6.02 2.51 -39.38
N SER A 200 5.47 3.54 -40.05
CA SER A 200 4.03 3.81 -40.04
C SER A 200 3.23 2.63 -40.59
N ALA A 201 3.68 2.04 -41.69
CA ALA A 201 3.08 0.84 -42.27
C ALA A 201 3.16 -0.34 -41.30
N ARG A 202 4.29 -0.55 -40.61
CA ARG A 202 4.45 -1.60 -39.59
C ARG A 202 3.46 -1.40 -38.43
N MET A 203 3.38 -0.20 -37.88
CA MET A 203 2.54 0.11 -36.72
C MET A 203 1.05 -0.03 -37.00
N LEU A 204 0.57 0.47 -38.14
CA LEU A 204 -0.82 0.29 -38.56
C LEU A 204 -1.15 -1.17 -38.83
N THR A 205 -0.26 -1.88 -39.51
CA THR A 205 -0.48 -3.31 -39.80
C THR A 205 -0.51 -4.14 -38.51
N LEU A 206 0.37 -3.85 -37.56
CA LEU A 206 0.36 -4.47 -36.23
C LEU A 206 -0.95 -4.18 -35.48
N ARG A 207 -1.47 -2.95 -35.59
CA ARG A 207 -2.76 -2.58 -34.99
C ARG A 207 -3.92 -3.36 -35.61
N GLU A 208 -3.95 -3.48 -36.93
CA GLU A 208 -4.97 -4.29 -37.62
C GLU A 208 -4.85 -5.77 -37.25
N ALA A 209 -3.63 -6.30 -37.18
CA ALA A 209 -3.40 -7.69 -36.79
C ALA A 209 -3.91 -7.98 -35.37
N LYS A 210 -3.65 -7.07 -34.42
CA LYS A 210 -4.18 -7.13 -33.05
C LYS A 210 -5.71 -7.03 -33.02
N ALA A 211 -6.29 -6.15 -33.84
CA ALA A 211 -7.75 -5.99 -33.92
C ALA A 211 -8.43 -7.27 -34.44
N GLY A 212 -7.84 -7.94 -35.44
CA GLY A 212 -8.35 -9.21 -35.92
C GLY A 212 -8.24 -10.35 -34.89
N ILE A 213 -7.14 -10.41 -34.14
CA ILE A 213 -7.00 -11.32 -32.99
C ILE A 213 -8.08 -11.05 -31.92
N ALA A 214 -8.30 -9.78 -31.58
CA ALA A 214 -9.33 -9.38 -30.62
C ALA A 214 -10.73 -9.76 -31.08
N ALA A 215 -11.09 -9.46 -32.34
CA ALA A 215 -12.38 -9.83 -32.91
C ALA A 215 -12.61 -11.35 -32.89
N MET A 216 -11.58 -12.14 -33.18
CA MET A 216 -11.68 -13.59 -33.13
C MET A 216 -11.81 -14.13 -31.70
N ALA A 217 -11.10 -13.53 -30.73
CA ALA A 217 -11.25 -13.85 -29.31
C ALA A 217 -12.67 -13.51 -28.81
N GLU A 218 -13.22 -12.36 -29.20
CA GLU A 218 -14.60 -11.96 -28.89
C GLU A 218 -15.62 -12.93 -29.51
N GLN A 219 -15.39 -13.39 -30.74
CA GLN A 219 -16.29 -14.32 -31.42
C GLN A 219 -16.44 -15.65 -30.65
N VAL A 220 -15.36 -16.17 -30.06
CA VAL A 220 -15.42 -17.39 -29.24
C VAL A 220 -15.82 -17.12 -27.78
N SER A 221 -15.71 -15.87 -27.34
CA SER A 221 -15.97 -15.46 -25.96
C SER A 221 -17.35 -14.84 -25.72
N GLY A 222 -18.09 -14.58 -26.80
CA GLY A 222 -19.40 -13.95 -26.79
C GLY A 222 -20.52 -14.79 -26.16
N GLU A 223 -21.75 -14.32 -26.29
CA GLU A 223 -22.95 -14.98 -25.79
C GLU A 223 -23.49 -16.03 -26.78
N GLY A 224 -24.29 -16.97 -26.29
CA GLY A 224 -24.96 -18.00 -27.09
C GLY A 224 -24.46 -19.44 -26.85
N PRO A 225 -24.98 -20.42 -27.60
CA PRO A 225 -24.72 -21.86 -27.39
C PRO A 225 -23.26 -22.26 -27.66
N HIS A 226 -22.55 -21.44 -28.43
CA HIS A 226 -21.12 -21.55 -28.69
C HIS A 226 -20.37 -20.34 -28.11
N GLY A 227 -20.87 -19.77 -27.03
CA GLY A 227 -20.23 -18.71 -26.26
C GLY A 227 -19.31 -19.26 -25.16
N PHE A 228 -18.58 -18.38 -24.48
CA PHE A 228 -17.66 -18.79 -23.40
C PHE A 228 -18.38 -19.54 -22.27
N MET A 229 -19.45 -18.95 -21.73
CA MET A 229 -20.18 -19.50 -20.58
C MET A 229 -20.86 -20.84 -20.90
N ALA A 230 -21.36 -21.02 -22.12
CA ALA A 230 -21.95 -22.29 -22.56
C ALA A 230 -20.90 -23.41 -22.62
N ARG A 231 -19.70 -23.13 -23.16
CA ARG A 231 -18.58 -24.09 -23.18
C ARG A 231 -18.08 -24.41 -21.78
N LEU A 232 -17.94 -23.39 -20.92
CA LEU A 232 -17.53 -23.58 -19.54
C LEU A 232 -18.54 -24.45 -18.78
N GLY A 233 -19.83 -24.13 -18.87
CA GLY A 233 -20.90 -24.91 -18.24
C GLY A 233 -20.91 -26.36 -18.70
N ALA A 234 -20.75 -26.61 -20.00
CA ALA A 234 -20.66 -27.98 -20.53
C ALA A 234 -19.43 -28.74 -20.01
N ALA A 235 -18.26 -28.08 -19.94
CA ALA A 235 -17.03 -28.68 -19.43
C ALA A 235 -17.10 -28.98 -17.92
N MET A 236 -17.70 -28.07 -17.14
CA MET A 236 -17.96 -28.29 -15.71
C MET A 236 -18.95 -29.42 -15.47
N GLN A 237 -20.07 -29.44 -16.22
CA GLN A 237 -21.07 -30.50 -16.14
C GLN A 237 -20.50 -31.87 -16.49
N ALA A 238 -19.62 -31.95 -17.49
CA ALA A 238 -18.95 -33.20 -17.87
C ALA A 238 -18.05 -33.77 -16.76
N ARG A 239 -17.57 -32.93 -15.84
CA ARG A 239 -16.80 -33.34 -14.65
C ARG A 239 -17.62 -33.35 -13.35
N GLY A 240 -18.93 -33.13 -13.42
CA GLY A 240 -19.81 -33.09 -12.25
C GLY A 240 -19.58 -31.89 -11.33
N ILE A 241 -18.98 -30.82 -11.84
CA ILE A 241 -18.65 -29.62 -11.06
C ILE A 241 -19.82 -28.62 -11.15
N VAL A 242 -20.23 -28.09 -10.00
CA VAL A 242 -21.33 -27.11 -9.89
C VAL A 242 -20.79 -25.81 -9.32
N GLY A 243 -21.16 -24.69 -9.94
CA GLY A 243 -20.82 -23.36 -9.48
C GLY A 243 -20.84 -22.34 -10.61
N ASP A 244 -21.01 -21.08 -10.26
CA ASP A 244 -20.92 -19.96 -11.20
C ASP A 244 -19.57 -19.25 -10.99
N ILE A 245 -19.02 -18.71 -12.07
CA ILE A 245 -17.82 -17.86 -11.99
C ILE A 245 -18.22 -16.40 -11.84
N SER A 246 -17.40 -15.62 -11.12
CA SER A 246 -17.58 -14.17 -11.04
C SER A 246 -17.37 -13.50 -12.41
N PRO A 247 -17.99 -12.32 -12.66
CA PRO A 247 -17.70 -11.53 -13.87
C PRO A 247 -16.21 -11.22 -14.02
N ALA A 248 -15.51 -10.93 -12.92
CA ALA A 248 -14.07 -10.67 -12.93
C ALA A 248 -13.26 -11.90 -13.39
N THR A 249 -13.62 -13.09 -12.90
CA THR A 249 -12.98 -14.34 -13.31
C THR A 249 -13.27 -14.65 -14.78
N ARG A 250 -14.50 -14.41 -15.25
CA ARG A 250 -14.85 -14.53 -16.67
C ARG A 250 -13.95 -13.64 -17.53
N ASP A 251 -13.86 -12.36 -17.20
CA ASP A 251 -13.10 -11.38 -17.99
C ASP A 251 -11.61 -11.76 -18.07
N VAL A 252 -11.04 -12.25 -16.97
CA VAL A 252 -9.66 -12.74 -16.93
C VAL A 252 -9.44 -13.99 -17.77
N LEU A 253 -10.36 -14.95 -17.76
CA LEU A 253 -10.27 -16.15 -18.60
C LEU A 253 -10.41 -15.78 -20.08
N VAL A 254 -11.32 -14.86 -20.43
CA VAL A 254 -11.46 -14.33 -21.79
C VAL A 254 -10.19 -13.59 -22.24
N GLN A 255 -9.61 -12.76 -21.37
CA GLN A 255 -8.33 -12.11 -21.64
C GLN A 255 -7.21 -13.14 -21.86
N THR A 256 -7.22 -14.24 -21.11
CA THR A 256 -6.25 -15.33 -21.30
C THR A 256 -6.37 -15.98 -22.68
N ILE A 257 -7.59 -16.10 -23.23
CA ILE A 257 -7.80 -16.57 -24.62
C ILE A 257 -7.14 -15.61 -25.60
N HIS A 258 -7.40 -14.31 -25.45
CA HIS A 258 -6.79 -13.27 -26.27
C HIS A 258 -5.26 -13.33 -26.19
N ASP A 259 -4.68 -13.41 -24.99
CA ASP A 259 -3.24 -13.41 -24.79
C ASP A 259 -2.58 -14.67 -25.38
N LYS A 260 -3.24 -15.83 -25.29
CA LYS A 260 -2.77 -17.06 -25.97
C LYS A 260 -2.80 -16.93 -27.49
N LEU A 261 -3.82 -16.28 -28.05
CA LEU A 261 -3.88 -16.01 -29.49
C LEU A 261 -2.81 -15.00 -29.91
N VAL A 262 -2.57 -13.94 -29.14
CA VAL A 262 -1.46 -13.00 -29.39
C VAL A 262 -0.11 -13.71 -29.34
N ALA A 263 0.15 -14.51 -28.31
CA ALA A 263 1.39 -15.26 -28.18
C ALA A 263 1.63 -16.17 -29.40
N ARG A 264 0.60 -16.91 -29.81
CA ARG A 264 0.65 -17.88 -30.91
C ARG A 264 0.70 -17.25 -32.30
N CYS A 265 -0.11 -16.22 -32.55
CA CYS A 265 -0.39 -15.70 -33.89
C CYS A 265 0.36 -14.40 -34.19
N LEU A 266 0.96 -13.76 -33.17
CA LEU A 266 1.68 -12.49 -33.32
C LEU A 266 3.13 -12.55 -32.83
N ASN A 267 3.40 -13.25 -31.72
CA ASN A 267 4.73 -13.26 -31.11
C ASN A 267 5.59 -14.46 -31.55
N ASP A 268 4.97 -15.57 -31.95
CA ASP A 268 5.69 -16.70 -32.56
C ASP A 268 6.06 -16.37 -34.00
N SER A 269 7.34 -16.14 -34.25
CA SER A 269 7.88 -15.79 -35.57
C SER A 269 7.64 -16.88 -36.63
N ASN A 270 7.44 -18.13 -36.22
CA ASN A 270 7.16 -19.24 -37.13
C ASN A 270 5.67 -19.40 -37.44
N ASN A 271 4.80 -18.65 -36.76
CA ASN A 271 3.36 -18.83 -36.82
C ASN A 271 2.60 -17.48 -36.85
N MET A 272 3.17 -16.47 -37.48
CA MET A 272 2.53 -15.15 -37.61
C MET A 272 1.40 -15.16 -38.64
N HIS A 273 0.14 -15.05 -38.21
CA HIS A 273 -1.02 -15.00 -39.08
C HIS A 273 -2.28 -14.49 -38.35
N GLN A 274 -3.39 -14.31 -39.08
CA GLN A 274 -4.69 -14.10 -38.43
C GLN A 274 -5.23 -15.43 -37.88
N PRO A 275 -5.65 -15.48 -36.61
CA PRO A 275 -6.16 -16.71 -36.02
C PRO A 275 -7.43 -17.15 -36.75
N THR A 276 -7.51 -18.44 -37.04
CA THR A 276 -8.75 -19.04 -37.56
C THR A 276 -9.76 -19.24 -36.43
N LEU A 277 -11.05 -19.41 -36.78
CA LEU A 277 -12.08 -19.76 -35.78
C LEU A 277 -11.76 -21.08 -35.07
N ALA A 278 -11.13 -22.04 -35.76
CA ALA A 278 -10.72 -23.31 -35.18
C ALA A 278 -9.60 -23.12 -34.13
N GLU A 279 -8.61 -22.28 -34.39
CA GLU A 279 -7.55 -21.97 -33.44
C GLU A 279 -8.05 -21.17 -32.24
N ALA A 280 -8.95 -20.21 -32.46
CA ALA A 280 -9.60 -19.49 -31.37
C ALA A 280 -10.47 -20.41 -30.52
N THR A 281 -11.20 -21.34 -31.14
CA THR A 281 -11.99 -22.35 -30.43
C THR A 281 -11.08 -23.26 -29.62
N THR A 282 -9.96 -23.73 -30.20
CA THR A 282 -8.95 -24.53 -29.50
C THR A 282 -8.33 -23.77 -28.33
N ALA A 283 -8.02 -22.48 -28.50
CA ALA A 283 -7.50 -21.63 -27.43
C ALA A 283 -8.53 -21.47 -26.29
N ALA A 284 -9.80 -21.23 -26.63
CA ALA A 284 -10.90 -21.15 -25.67
C ALA A 284 -11.09 -22.46 -24.90
N GLU A 285 -11.14 -23.59 -25.61
CA GLU A 285 -11.25 -24.93 -25.02
C GLU A 285 -10.07 -25.25 -24.11
N ASN A 286 -8.84 -24.91 -24.51
CA ASN A 286 -7.66 -25.12 -23.67
C ASN A 286 -7.71 -24.28 -22.39
N VAL A 287 -8.12 -23.01 -22.46
CA VAL A 287 -8.28 -22.15 -21.27
C VAL A 287 -9.35 -22.71 -20.34
N ILE A 288 -10.51 -23.07 -20.89
CA ILE A 288 -11.63 -23.65 -20.13
C ILE A 288 -11.22 -24.98 -19.50
N ASN A 289 -10.62 -25.89 -20.26
CA ASN A 289 -10.21 -27.20 -19.78
C ASN A 289 -9.12 -27.11 -18.71
N ASN A 290 -8.19 -26.16 -18.82
CA ASN A 290 -7.18 -25.92 -17.79
C ASN A 290 -7.80 -25.40 -16.48
N PHE A 291 -8.77 -24.50 -16.59
CA PHE A 291 -9.51 -23.98 -15.43
C PHE A 291 -10.38 -25.05 -14.78
N VAL A 292 -11.13 -25.82 -15.57
CA VAL A 292 -11.94 -26.94 -15.09
C VAL A 292 -11.07 -28.04 -14.49
N ALA A 293 -9.87 -28.30 -15.03
CA ALA A 293 -8.92 -29.23 -14.43
C ALA A 293 -8.43 -28.78 -13.04
N ALA A 294 -8.36 -27.47 -12.77
CA ALA A 294 -8.05 -26.96 -11.44
C ALA A 294 -9.17 -27.30 -10.44
N LEU A 295 -10.43 -27.08 -10.80
CA LEU A 295 -11.59 -27.43 -9.97
C LEU A 295 -11.70 -28.95 -9.74
N ASP A 296 -11.42 -29.74 -10.78
CA ASP A 296 -11.42 -31.20 -10.76
C ASP A 296 -10.31 -31.77 -9.86
N THR A 297 -9.14 -31.10 -9.84
CA THR A 297 -8.04 -31.44 -8.93
C THR A 297 -8.47 -31.32 -7.46
N VAL A 298 -9.22 -30.27 -7.13
CA VAL A 298 -9.77 -30.07 -5.78
C VAL A 298 -10.82 -31.15 -5.45
N GLU A 299 -11.71 -31.47 -6.40
CA GLU A 299 -12.75 -32.49 -6.20
C GLU A 299 -12.13 -33.85 -5.86
N HIS A 300 -11.02 -34.20 -6.51
CA HIS A 300 -10.35 -35.48 -6.35
C HIS A 300 -9.27 -35.51 -5.25
N ALA A 301 -9.08 -34.42 -4.49
CA ALA A 301 -8.13 -34.38 -3.38
C ALA A 301 -8.56 -35.37 -2.26
N ARG A 302 -7.85 -36.49 -2.12
CA ARG A 302 -8.27 -37.63 -1.27
C ARG A 302 -8.27 -37.34 0.23
N ALA A 303 -7.32 -36.53 0.69
CA ALA A 303 -7.12 -36.24 2.12
C ALA A 303 -7.99 -35.07 2.63
N MET A 304 -8.85 -34.51 1.79
CA MET A 304 -9.52 -33.24 2.08
C MET A 304 -11.00 -33.42 2.46
N PRO A 305 -11.48 -32.78 3.55
CA PRO A 305 -12.90 -32.75 3.90
C PRO A 305 -13.76 -32.13 2.79
N ARG A 306 -15.01 -32.60 2.65
CA ARG A 306 -15.96 -32.09 1.63
C ARG A 306 -16.17 -30.57 1.70
N GLU A 307 -16.25 -30.03 2.91
CA GLU A 307 -16.43 -28.60 3.12
C GLU A 307 -15.22 -27.78 2.65
N ALA A 308 -13.99 -28.27 2.93
CA ALA A 308 -12.76 -27.63 2.46
C ALA A 308 -12.66 -27.65 0.93
N LYS A 309 -13.07 -28.75 0.27
CA LYS A 309 -13.14 -28.83 -1.20
C LYS A 309 -14.07 -27.78 -1.77
N ARG A 310 -15.28 -27.64 -1.20
CA ARG A 310 -16.27 -26.65 -1.61
C ARG A 310 -15.72 -25.23 -1.46
N ILE A 311 -15.09 -24.91 -0.33
CA ILE A 311 -14.48 -23.59 -0.09
C ILE A 311 -13.38 -23.31 -1.12
N LEU A 312 -12.52 -24.29 -1.42
CA LEU A 312 -11.46 -24.12 -2.41
C LEU A 312 -11.97 -23.96 -3.84
N GLN A 313 -12.96 -24.75 -4.24
CA GLN A 313 -13.62 -24.58 -5.53
C GLN A 313 -14.23 -23.18 -5.64
N ASP A 314 -14.89 -22.71 -4.59
CA ASP A 314 -15.45 -21.36 -4.54
C ASP A 314 -14.36 -20.28 -4.64
N GLU A 315 -13.23 -20.42 -3.94
CA GLU A 315 -12.08 -19.51 -4.08
C GLU A 315 -11.48 -19.50 -5.49
N ILE A 316 -11.45 -20.65 -6.18
CA ILE A 316 -10.98 -20.74 -7.57
C ILE A 316 -11.98 -20.09 -8.54
N LEU A 317 -13.28 -20.33 -8.35
CA LEU A 317 -14.37 -19.77 -9.16
C LEU A 317 -14.44 -18.22 -9.09
N HIS A 318 -13.95 -17.65 -8.00
CA HIS A 318 -13.95 -16.20 -7.75
C HIS A 318 -12.53 -15.61 -7.70
N SER A 319 -11.52 -16.37 -8.16
CA SER A 319 -10.13 -15.90 -8.20
C SER A 319 -9.98 -14.75 -9.21
N PRO A 320 -9.23 -13.68 -8.86
CA PRO A 320 -8.94 -12.57 -9.78
C PRO A 320 -7.92 -12.94 -10.86
N LYS A 321 -7.38 -14.17 -10.83
CA LYS A 321 -6.39 -14.70 -11.77
C LYS A 321 -6.70 -16.15 -12.13
N PRO A 322 -6.31 -16.63 -13.32
CA PRO A 322 -6.52 -18.01 -13.72
C PRO A 322 -5.76 -18.94 -12.77
N VAL A 323 -6.41 -20.02 -12.35
CA VAL A 323 -5.80 -21.09 -11.57
C VAL A 323 -5.75 -22.34 -12.44
N ASN A 324 -4.57 -22.95 -12.53
CA ASN A 324 -4.39 -24.22 -13.25
C ASN A 324 -4.34 -25.40 -12.26
N ALA A 325 -4.30 -26.63 -12.79
CA ALA A 325 -4.29 -27.85 -11.98
C ALA A 325 -3.09 -27.95 -11.02
N ALA A 326 -1.90 -27.51 -11.43
CA ALA A 326 -0.71 -27.56 -10.57
C ALA A 326 -0.83 -26.59 -9.38
N MET A 327 -1.34 -25.37 -9.64
CA MET A 327 -1.64 -24.39 -8.59
C MET A 327 -2.73 -24.91 -7.64
N ALA A 328 -3.80 -25.49 -8.17
CA ALA A 328 -4.86 -26.09 -7.35
C ALA A 328 -4.34 -27.23 -6.48
N GLN A 329 -3.46 -28.08 -7.01
CA GLN A 329 -2.80 -29.14 -6.23
C GLN A 329 -1.94 -28.53 -5.12
N ALA A 330 -1.14 -27.51 -5.42
CA ALA A 330 -0.32 -26.82 -4.41
C ALA A 330 -1.17 -26.21 -3.27
N ILE A 331 -2.32 -25.63 -3.61
CA ILE A 331 -3.27 -25.13 -2.61
C ILE A 331 -3.80 -26.30 -1.77
N CYS A 332 -4.20 -27.41 -2.41
CA CYS A 332 -4.68 -28.60 -1.69
C CYS A 332 -3.64 -29.21 -0.76
N ASP A 333 -2.38 -29.20 -1.16
CA ASP A 333 -1.25 -29.75 -0.38
C ASP A 333 -1.02 -28.95 0.91
N ALA A 334 -1.26 -27.62 0.90
CA ALA A 334 -0.90 -26.74 2.00
C ALA A 334 -2.07 -26.23 2.86
N VAL A 335 -3.31 -26.24 2.36
CA VAL A 335 -4.46 -25.57 3.02
C VAL A 335 -4.73 -26.04 4.45
N LEU A 336 -4.54 -27.33 4.74
CA LEU A 336 -4.82 -27.88 6.07
C LEU A 336 -3.81 -27.38 7.10
N ASP A 337 -2.52 -27.36 6.76
CA ASP A 337 -1.46 -26.85 7.64
C ASP A 337 -1.55 -25.33 7.79
N THR A 338 -1.90 -24.61 6.72
CA THR A 338 -2.22 -23.17 6.80
C THR A 338 -3.41 -22.93 7.74
N GLY A 339 -4.46 -23.75 7.65
CA GLY A 339 -5.63 -23.70 8.53
C GLY A 339 -5.30 -24.03 9.98
N GLN A 340 -4.41 -24.99 10.23
CA GLN A 340 -3.93 -25.32 11.57
C GLN A 340 -3.11 -24.17 12.17
N PHE A 341 -2.19 -23.57 11.40
CA PHE A 341 -1.45 -22.39 11.82
C PHE A 341 -2.38 -21.22 12.17
N LEU A 342 -3.34 -20.90 11.30
CA LEU A 342 -4.34 -19.84 11.54
C LEU A 342 -5.23 -20.14 12.76
N ARG A 343 -5.63 -21.40 12.96
CA ARG A 343 -6.36 -21.81 14.15
C ARG A 343 -5.53 -21.52 15.40
N THR A 344 -4.28 -21.98 15.45
CA THR A 344 -3.40 -21.74 16.60
C THR A 344 -3.14 -20.25 16.82
N LEU A 345 -2.97 -19.47 15.75
CA LEU A 345 -2.79 -18.02 15.81
C LEU A 345 -4.00 -17.30 16.46
N THR A 346 -5.20 -17.84 16.33
CA THR A 346 -6.45 -17.23 16.77
C THR A 346 -7.00 -17.84 18.07
N LEU A 347 -6.31 -18.82 18.65
CA LEU A 347 -6.66 -19.46 19.92
C LEU A 347 -6.30 -18.59 21.15
N ALA A 348 -7.12 -18.70 22.19
CA ALA A 348 -6.94 -18.01 23.47
C ALA A 348 -5.66 -18.42 24.20
N GLU A 349 -5.42 -19.72 24.19
CA GLU A 349 -4.39 -20.41 24.98
C GLU A 349 -3.17 -20.75 24.11
N ALA A 350 -3.04 -20.08 22.96
CA ALA A 350 -1.90 -20.29 22.07
C ALA A 350 -0.61 -19.99 22.83
N THR A 351 0.36 -20.91 22.75
CA THR A 351 1.69 -20.71 23.31
C THR A 351 2.67 -20.34 22.20
N PRO A 352 3.74 -19.57 22.49
CA PRO A 352 4.75 -19.26 21.48
C PRO A 352 5.37 -20.51 20.82
N ALA A 353 5.62 -21.56 21.62
CA ALA A 353 6.18 -22.81 21.11
C ALA A 353 5.19 -23.56 20.19
N GLY A 354 3.91 -23.63 20.59
CA GLY A 354 2.87 -24.23 19.76
C GLY A 354 2.67 -23.49 18.44
N LEU A 355 2.64 -22.15 18.50
CA LEU A 355 2.50 -21.31 17.32
C LEU A 355 3.71 -21.45 16.37
N LYS A 356 4.94 -21.47 16.90
CA LYS A 356 6.15 -21.66 16.10
C LYS A 356 6.16 -23.01 15.39
N ARG A 357 5.81 -24.10 16.09
CA ARG A 357 5.73 -25.44 15.51
C ARG A 357 4.73 -25.51 14.34
N ASP A 358 3.54 -24.95 14.54
CA ASP A 358 2.49 -24.97 13.53
C ASP A 358 2.87 -24.04 12.35
N PHE A 359 3.54 -22.91 12.61
CA PHE A 359 4.12 -22.06 11.57
C PHE A 359 5.21 -22.77 10.76
N ASP A 360 6.12 -23.49 11.41
CA ASP A 360 7.20 -24.21 10.71
C ASP A 360 6.65 -25.31 9.81
N THR A 361 5.62 -26.01 10.28
CA THR A 361 4.90 -27.01 9.49
C THR A 361 4.25 -26.35 8.27
N TYR A 362 3.49 -25.27 8.47
CA TYR A 362 2.91 -24.48 7.39
C TYR A 362 3.99 -24.00 6.39
N ALA A 363 5.08 -23.43 6.87
CA ALA A 363 6.13 -22.85 6.03
C ALA A 363 6.82 -23.93 5.19
N GLN A 364 7.09 -25.10 5.79
CA GLN A 364 7.67 -26.25 5.12
C GLN A 364 6.71 -26.80 4.07
N THR A 365 5.45 -27.03 4.41
CA THR A 365 4.43 -27.58 3.49
C THR A 365 4.18 -26.62 2.33
N MET A 366 4.03 -25.31 2.58
CA MET A 366 3.84 -24.32 1.51
C MET A 366 5.05 -24.21 0.58
N HIS A 367 6.26 -24.33 1.13
CA HIS A 367 7.47 -24.35 0.31
C HIS A 367 7.51 -25.61 -0.57
N ALA A 368 7.30 -26.79 0.00
CA ALA A 368 7.24 -28.05 -0.76
C ALA A 368 6.08 -28.07 -1.78
N ALA A 369 4.97 -27.40 -1.46
CA ALA A 369 3.82 -27.29 -2.35
C ALA A 369 4.09 -26.39 -3.57
N THR A 370 5.05 -25.46 -3.49
CA THR A 370 5.35 -24.51 -4.58
C THR A 370 6.68 -24.77 -5.28
N THR A 371 7.57 -25.56 -4.67
CA THR A 371 8.94 -25.80 -5.17
C THR A 371 9.28 -27.28 -5.26
N GLN A 372 10.22 -27.61 -6.14
CA GLN A 372 10.88 -28.90 -6.25
C GLN A 372 12.08 -28.98 -5.29
N PRO A 373 12.61 -30.18 -5.00
CA PRO A 373 13.77 -30.35 -4.11
C PRO A 373 15.05 -29.62 -4.53
N ASP A 374 15.17 -29.26 -5.82
CA ASP A 374 16.28 -28.49 -6.38
C ASP A 374 16.10 -26.96 -6.21
N GLY A 375 14.99 -26.53 -5.58
CA GLY A 375 14.65 -25.13 -5.35
C GLY A 375 13.90 -24.46 -6.50
N MET A 376 13.69 -25.13 -7.63
CA MET A 376 12.93 -24.60 -8.76
C MET A 376 11.42 -24.64 -8.47
N LEU A 377 10.64 -23.77 -9.10
CA LEU A 377 9.18 -23.82 -8.97
C LEU A 377 8.64 -25.12 -9.59
N ARG A 378 7.55 -25.66 -9.01
CA ARG A 378 6.89 -26.83 -9.58
C ARG A 378 6.39 -26.54 -11.01
N PRO A 379 6.41 -27.53 -11.92
CA PRO A 379 5.82 -27.39 -13.25
C PRO A 379 4.36 -26.93 -13.17
N GLY A 380 4.00 -25.91 -13.96
CA GLY A 380 2.71 -25.23 -13.88
C GLY A 380 2.63 -24.11 -12.83
N ILE A 381 3.74 -23.79 -12.16
CA ILE A 381 3.95 -22.54 -11.40
C ILE A 381 5.14 -21.83 -12.06
N GLU A 382 4.86 -20.97 -13.03
CA GLU A 382 5.81 -20.40 -13.98
C GLU A 382 6.53 -19.15 -13.44
N GLY A 383 6.17 -18.66 -12.24
CA GLY A 383 6.88 -17.55 -11.63
C GLY A 383 6.33 -17.06 -10.28
N GLY A 384 6.94 -15.99 -9.78
CA GLY A 384 6.56 -15.33 -8.53
C GLY A 384 5.08 -14.95 -8.42
N PRO A 385 4.42 -14.41 -9.47
CA PRO A 385 2.99 -14.07 -9.41
C PRO A 385 2.08 -15.28 -9.16
N GLU A 386 2.39 -16.45 -9.72
CA GLU A 386 1.60 -17.67 -9.55
C GLU A 386 1.84 -18.30 -8.18
N ALA A 387 3.11 -18.36 -7.75
CA ALA A 387 3.44 -18.79 -6.39
C ALA A 387 2.79 -17.87 -5.33
N GLY A 388 2.73 -16.56 -5.59
CA GLY A 388 2.03 -15.59 -4.77
C GLY A 388 0.51 -15.86 -4.73
N LEU A 389 -0.10 -16.14 -5.88
CA LEU A 389 -1.53 -16.47 -5.95
C LEU A 389 -1.85 -17.74 -5.15
N VAL A 390 -1.03 -18.79 -5.24
CA VAL A 390 -1.18 -20.01 -4.44
C VAL A 390 -1.21 -19.69 -2.95
N ARG A 391 -0.25 -18.90 -2.45
CA ARG A 391 -0.19 -18.52 -1.03
C ARG A 391 -1.43 -17.75 -0.58
N ILE A 392 -1.86 -16.76 -1.38
CA ILE A 392 -3.02 -15.93 -1.09
C ILE A 392 -4.30 -16.77 -1.08
N LEU A 393 -4.55 -17.58 -2.11
CA LEU A 393 -5.75 -18.42 -2.17
C LEU A 393 -5.75 -19.49 -1.07
N THR A 394 -4.60 -20.03 -0.71
CA THR A 394 -4.48 -20.98 0.41
C THR A 394 -4.83 -20.33 1.74
N ALA A 395 -4.28 -19.14 2.03
CA ALA A 395 -4.60 -18.39 3.24
C ALA A 395 -6.08 -17.99 3.28
N ARG A 396 -6.64 -17.55 2.15
CA ARG A 396 -8.05 -17.17 2.01
C ARG A 396 -8.99 -18.34 2.32
N ALA A 397 -8.72 -19.48 1.69
CA ALA A 397 -9.48 -20.70 1.94
C ALA A 397 -9.37 -21.16 3.40
N ALA A 398 -8.18 -21.11 3.99
CA ALA A 398 -7.95 -21.45 5.38
C ALA A 398 -8.71 -20.53 6.35
N CYS A 399 -8.76 -19.22 6.11
CA CYS A 399 -9.60 -18.29 6.87
C CYS A 399 -11.08 -18.66 6.79
N ARG A 400 -11.60 -18.95 5.58
CA ARG A 400 -13.00 -19.35 5.39
C ARG A 400 -13.35 -20.68 6.06
N MET A 401 -12.42 -21.65 6.04
CA MET A 401 -12.58 -22.91 6.76
C MET A 401 -12.67 -22.75 8.28
N LEU A 402 -12.15 -21.64 8.82
CA LEU A 402 -12.25 -21.28 10.23
C LEU A 402 -13.44 -20.37 10.54
N GLY A 403 -14.26 -20.03 9.53
CA GLY A 403 -15.36 -19.08 9.69
C GLY A 403 -14.92 -17.62 9.82
N LEU A 404 -13.66 -17.29 9.52
CA LEU A 404 -13.07 -15.96 9.70
C LEU A 404 -13.38 -15.02 8.52
N GLY A 405 -14.67 -14.83 8.23
CA GLY A 405 -15.14 -13.90 7.20
C GLY A 405 -15.40 -14.54 5.83
N ASN A 406 -16.36 -13.97 5.11
CA ASN A 406 -16.40 -14.08 3.64
C ASN A 406 -15.54 -12.94 3.12
N LEU A 407 -14.50 -13.24 2.35
CA LEU A 407 -13.52 -12.25 1.86
C LEU A 407 -14.10 -11.22 0.87
N GLU A 408 -15.42 -11.27 0.63
CA GLU A 408 -16.16 -10.25 -0.08
C GLU A 408 -16.61 -9.14 0.87
N PRO A 409 -16.08 -7.92 0.72
CA PRO A 409 -16.41 -6.82 1.61
C PRO A 409 -17.90 -6.50 1.60
N LEU A 410 -18.45 -6.11 2.75
CA LEU A 410 -19.79 -5.53 2.79
C LEU A 410 -19.81 -4.23 1.97
N SER A 411 -20.70 -4.15 0.98
CA SER A 411 -20.90 -2.95 0.19
C SER A 411 -21.37 -1.78 1.06
N LYS A 412 -21.21 -0.55 0.56
CA LYS A 412 -21.68 0.65 1.28
C LYS A 412 -23.17 0.59 1.60
N ASP A 413 -23.96 0.04 0.68
CA ASP A 413 -25.41 -0.09 0.84
C ASP A 413 -25.77 -1.17 1.86
N GLU A 414 -25.07 -2.30 1.88
CA GLU A 414 -25.26 -3.35 2.89
C GLU A 414 -24.89 -2.86 4.29
N ARG A 415 -23.78 -2.12 4.44
CA ARG A 415 -23.40 -1.50 5.72
C ARG A 415 -24.45 -0.51 6.19
N LYS A 416 -24.98 0.31 5.27
CA LYS A 416 -26.03 1.29 5.57
C LYS A 416 -27.34 0.61 5.95
N LEU A 417 -27.72 -0.44 5.21
CA LEU A 417 -28.91 -1.24 5.49
C LEU A 417 -28.82 -1.90 6.87
N PHE A 418 -27.68 -2.53 7.18
CA PHE A 418 -27.44 -3.11 8.50
C PHE A 418 -27.60 -2.07 9.62
N GLN A 419 -26.95 -0.92 9.50
CA GLN A 419 -27.06 0.17 10.48
C GLN A 419 -28.50 0.71 10.63
N GLN A 420 -29.25 0.78 9.52
CA GLN A 420 -30.65 1.21 9.55
C GLN A 420 -31.54 0.20 10.27
N LEU A 421 -31.38 -1.09 9.95
CA LEU A 421 -32.14 -2.18 10.57
C LEU A 421 -31.81 -2.31 12.06
N GLU A 422 -30.54 -2.20 12.43
CA GLU A 422 -30.08 -2.22 13.82
C GLU A 422 -30.68 -1.04 14.62
N ARG A 423 -30.62 0.19 14.08
CA ARG A 423 -31.25 1.37 14.70
C ARG A 423 -32.77 1.25 14.82
N ALA A 424 -33.40 0.66 13.82
CA ALA A 424 -34.85 0.42 13.80
C ALA A 424 -35.29 -0.82 14.60
N LYS A 425 -34.34 -1.60 15.15
CA LYS A 425 -34.58 -2.90 15.82
C LYS A 425 -35.35 -3.89 14.95
N GLN A 426 -35.07 -3.90 13.66
CA GLN A 426 -35.69 -4.80 12.68
C GLN A 426 -34.79 -6.01 12.40
N PRO A 427 -35.35 -7.16 12.01
CA PRO A 427 -34.55 -8.34 11.69
C PRO A 427 -33.67 -8.10 10.47
N VAL A 428 -32.40 -8.51 10.57
CA VAL A 428 -31.43 -8.47 9.47
C VAL A 428 -31.65 -9.67 8.55
N PRO A 429 -31.64 -9.50 7.21
CA PRO A 429 -31.71 -10.63 6.27
C PRO A 429 -30.67 -11.70 6.61
N PRO A 430 -31.01 -13.01 6.59
CA PRO A 430 -30.12 -14.08 7.04
C PRO A 430 -28.74 -14.09 6.37
N GLU A 431 -28.67 -13.80 5.07
CA GLU A 431 -27.41 -13.74 4.31
C GLU A 431 -26.53 -12.57 4.76
N LEU A 432 -27.14 -11.39 4.97
CA LEU A 432 -26.43 -10.21 5.48
C LEU A 432 -25.98 -10.44 6.93
N ALA A 433 -26.83 -11.06 7.76
CA ALA A 433 -26.51 -11.40 9.14
C ALA A 433 -25.31 -12.36 9.23
N ALA A 434 -25.26 -13.39 8.38
CA ALA A 434 -24.14 -14.33 8.33
C ALA A 434 -22.82 -13.64 7.93
N ARG A 435 -22.85 -12.74 6.94
CA ARG A 435 -21.66 -11.98 6.52
C ARG A 435 -21.18 -11.00 7.59
N VAL A 436 -22.10 -10.34 8.29
CA VAL A 436 -21.77 -9.46 9.42
C VAL A 436 -21.15 -10.26 10.56
N ALA A 437 -21.73 -11.41 10.93
CA ALA A 437 -21.19 -12.28 11.98
C ALA A 437 -19.77 -12.76 11.63
N ALA A 438 -19.56 -13.26 10.41
CA ALA A 438 -18.25 -13.71 9.95
C ALA A 438 -17.20 -12.59 9.97
N ARG A 439 -17.58 -11.34 9.64
CA ARG A 439 -16.70 -10.18 9.77
C ARG A 439 -16.36 -9.85 11.23
N MET A 440 -17.34 -9.95 12.14
CA MET A 440 -17.09 -9.75 13.57
C MET A 440 -16.13 -10.82 14.12
N ASP A 441 -16.29 -12.07 13.69
CA ASP A 441 -15.39 -13.17 14.04
C ASP A 441 -13.97 -12.93 13.52
N ALA A 442 -13.84 -12.42 12.28
CA ALA A 442 -12.55 -12.03 11.71
C ALA A 442 -11.89 -10.87 12.48
N ASP A 443 -12.62 -9.80 12.81
CA ASP A 443 -12.09 -8.70 13.63
C ASP A 443 -11.66 -9.19 15.01
N TYR A 444 -12.46 -10.05 15.66
CA TYR A 444 -12.10 -10.65 16.94
C TYR A 444 -10.82 -11.48 16.84
N ALA A 445 -10.72 -12.35 15.82
CA ALA A 445 -9.55 -13.18 15.55
C ALA A 445 -8.30 -12.33 15.27
N ALA A 446 -8.41 -11.29 14.45
CA ALA A 446 -7.32 -10.37 14.13
C ALA A 446 -6.85 -9.58 15.36
N ARG A 447 -7.77 -9.06 16.19
CA ARG A 447 -7.43 -8.37 17.44
C ARG A 447 -6.68 -9.28 18.40
N ARG A 448 -7.05 -10.56 18.46
CA ARG A 448 -6.32 -11.54 19.27
C ARG A 448 -4.94 -11.82 18.69
N ALA A 449 -4.87 -12.12 17.40
CA ALA A 449 -3.62 -12.50 16.74
C ALA A 449 -2.60 -11.36 16.74
N LEU A 450 -3.04 -10.12 16.50
CA LEU A 450 -2.19 -8.95 16.32
C LEU A 450 -2.07 -8.08 17.58
N GLY A 451 -2.93 -8.30 18.58
CA GLY A 451 -2.95 -7.53 19.82
C GLY A 451 -1.73 -7.75 20.72
N GLY A 452 -1.56 -6.85 21.70
CA GLY A 452 -0.51 -6.96 22.70
C GLY A 452 -0.64 -8.23 23.56
N GLY A 453 0.49 -8.85 23.87
CA GLY A 453 0.58 -10.13 24.58
C GLY A 453 0.31 -11.36 23.71
N SER A 454 0.17 -11.19 22.39
CA SER A 454 0.01 -12.30 21.45
C SER A 454 1.32 -13.07 21.23
N PRO A 455 1.28 -14.42 21.19
CA PRO A 455 2.43 -15.24 20.82
C PRO A 455 3.01 -14.93 19.43
N LEU A 456 2.23 -14.29 18.55
CA LEU A 456 2.69 -13.84 17.23
C LEU A 456 3.90 -12.93 17.34
N HIS A 457 3.95 -12.04 18.32
CA HIS A 457 5.06 -11.08 18.44
C HIS A 457 6.38 -11.80 18.74
N VAL A 458 6.32 -12.88 19.53
CA VAL A 458 7.46 -13.77 19.78
C VAL A 458 7.89 -14.45 18.48
N LEU A 459 6.94 -15.06 17.74
CA LEU A 459 7.22 -15.69 16.44
C LEU A 459 7.88 -14.71 15.46
N ARG A 460 7.31 -13.51 15.28
CA ARG A 460 7.86 -12.49 14.38
C ARG A 460 9.29 -12.10 14.78
N ARG A 461 9.60 -12.07 16.09
CA ARG A 461 10.94 -11.74 16.58
C ARG A 461 11.93 -12.90 16.38
N ASP A 462 11.51 -14.13 16.63
CA ASP A 462 12.30 -15.33 16.33
C ASP A 462 12.65 -15.38 14.83
N LEU A 463 11.68 -15.12 13.95
CA LEU A 463 11.91 -15.07 12.50
C LEU A 463 12.86 -13.93 12.08
N ALA A 464 12.76 -12.76 12.72
CA ALA A 464 13.66 -11.65 12.43
C ALA A 464 15.13 -11.94 12.83
N GLN A 465 15.34 -12.86 13.78
CA GLN A 465 16.66 -13.31 14.24
C GLN A 465 17.19 -14.53 13.45
N GLU A 466 16.45 -15.01 12.45
CA GLU A 466 16.89 -16.09 11.57
C GLU A 466 18.19 -15.72 10.86
N ALA A 467 19.19 -16.61 10.96
CA ALA A 467 20.54 -16.36 10.48
C ALA A 467 20.65 -16.53 8.96
N ASP A 468 19.88 -17.46 8.39
CA ASP A 468 19.79 -17.64 6.94
C ASP A 468 18.87 -16.58 6.33
N GLU A 469 19.46 -15.68 5.55
CA GLU A 469 18.73 -14.57 4.92
C GLU A 469 17.62 -15.04 3.98
N GLY A 470 17.85 -16.12 3.22
CA GLY A 470 16.86 -16.68 2.31
C GLY A 470 15.68 -17.28 3.06
N LEU A 471 15.96 -18.03 4.13
CA LEU A 471 14.95 -18.61 5.02
C LEU A 471 14.15 -17.51 5.74
N ARG A 472 14.84 -16.48 6.23
CA ARG A 472 14.23 -15.30 6.87
C ARG A 472 13.25 -14.61 5.93
N SER A 473 13.70 -14.20 4.73
CA SER A 473 12.84 -13.51 3.76
C SER A 473 11.67 -14.37 3.29
N ARG A 474 11.89 -15.68 3.12
CA ARG A 474 10.82 -16.61 2.77
C ARG A 474 9.77 -16.71 3.88
N ASN A 475 10.20 -16.94 5.12
CA ASN A 475 9.29 -17.12 6.25
C ASN A 475 8.54 -15.83 6.58
N GLU A 476 9.20 -14.67 6.48
CA GLU A 476 8.55 -13.37 6.63
C GLU A 476 7.46 -13.18 5.57
N LEU A 477 7.75 -13.47 4.30
CA LEU A 477 6.77 -13.41 3.22
C LEU A 477 5.58 -14.36 3.45
N LEU A 478 5.83 -15.59 3.90
CA LEU A 478 4.77 -16.56 4.19
C LEU A 478 3.89 -16.14 5.37
N LEU A 479 4.49 -15.55 6.41
CA LEU A 479 3.75 -15.01 7.54
C LEU A 479 2.91 -13.80 7.10
N MET A 480 3.50 -12.87 6.37
CA MET A 480 2.82 -11.66 5.91
C MET A 480 1.62 -11.96 5.01
N ASN A 481 1.70 -12.95 4.11
CA ASN A 481 0.54 -13.36 3.30
C ASN A 481 -0.65 -13.82 4.15
N VAL A 482 -0.39 -14.56 5.23
CA VAL A 482 -1.45 -15.04 6.14
C VAL A 482 -2.03 -13.89 6.96
N LEU A 483 -1.17 -13.02 7.49
CA LEU A 483 -1.60 -11.88 8.30
C LEU A 483 -2.33 -10.82 7.49
N ASP A 484 -1.89 -10.54 6.27
CA ASP A 484 -2.56 -9.66 5.31
C ASP A 484 -3.95 -10.21 4.97
N THR A 485 -4.06 -11.51 4.69
CA THR A 485 -5.37 -12.15 4.44
C THR A 485 -6.30 -12.05 5.65
N LEU A 486 -5.79 -12.25 6.87
CA LEU A 486 -6.57 -12.09 8.10
C LEU A 486 -7.01 -10.64 8.29
N ALA A 487 -6.13 -9.66 8.04
CA ALA A 487 -6.46 -8.23 8.12
C ALA A 487 -7.51 -7.83 7.07
N GLN A 488 -7.39 -8.31 5.83
CA GLN A 488 -8.37 -8.09 4.76
C GLN A 488 -9.76 -8.59 5.16
N ALA A 489 -9.86 -9.76 5.80
CA ALA A 489 -11.13 -10.33 6.26
C ALA A 489 -11.87 -9.46 7.30
N THR A 490 -11.16 -8.55 7.99
CA THR A 490 -11.78 -7.62 8.94
C THR A 490 -12.41 -6.39 8.29
N GLU A 491 -12.00 -6.09 7.04
CA GLU A 491 -12.28 -4.83 6.34
C GLU A 491 -11.85 -3.57 7.14
N SER A 492 -10.82 -3.69 7.98
CA SER A 492 -10.34 -2.62 8.87
C SER A 492 -8.89 -2.26 8.58
N ASP A 493 -8.65 -0.97 8.32
CA ASP A 493 -7.30 -0.46 8.07
C ASP A 493 -6.41 -0.46 9.34
N GLU A 494 -7.02 -0.63 10.53
CA GLU A 494 -6.34 -0.64 11.84
C GLU A 494 -5.21 -1.67 11.93
N PHE A 495 -5.36 -2.81 11.26
CA PHE A 495 -4.42 -3.92 11.41
C PHE A 495 -3.17 -3.77 10.56
N TYR A 496 -3.24 -3.07 9.42
CA TYR A 496 -2.08 -2.88 8.54
C TYR A 496 -0.96 -2.09 9.23
N ASP A 497 -1.31 -1.13 10.07
CA ASP A 497 -0.35 -0.39 10.90
C ASP A 497 0.48 -1.32 11.82
N ILE A 498 -0.05 -2.46 12.24
CA ILE A 498 0.67 -3.45 13.07
C ILE A 498 1.56 -4.35 12.20
N LEU A 499 1.09 -4.67 11.00
CA LEU A 499 1.79 -5.53 10.04
C LEU A 499 3.04 -4.84 9.48
N ASP A 500 2.97 -3.55 9.20
CA ASP A 500 4.06 -2.76 8.62
C ASP A 500 5.23 -2.47 9.58
N ARG A 501 5.05 -2.79 10.88
CA ARG A 501 6.01 -2.48 11.94
C ARG A 501 6.67 -3.73 12.47
N ALA A 502 7.96 -3.64 12.78
CA ALA A 502 8.66 -4.76 13.40
C ALA A 502 8.11 -5.03 14.81
N PRO A 503 8.03 -6.30 15.25
CA PRO A 503 7.52 -6.63 16.58
C PRO A 503 8.45 -6.05 17.65
N GLY A 504 7.89 -5.29 18.58
CA GLY A 504 8.63 -4.82 19.75
C GLY A 504 8.30 -5.65 20.99
N LEU A 505 9.20 -5.61 21.96
CA LEU A 505 9.03 -6.32 23.24
C LEU A 505 7.81 -5.79 24.01
N GLY A 506 7.44 -4.51 23.82
CA GLY A 506 6.24 -3.87 24.37
C GLY A 506 4.93 -4.47 23.89
N GLN A 507 4.95 -5.32 22.86
CA GLN A 507 3.81 -6.10 22.39
C GLN A 507 3.79 -7.54 22.95
N MET A 508 4.78 -7.95 23.75
CA MET A 508 4.88 -9.30 24.31
C MET A 508 4.52 -9.32 25.81
N ARG A 509 4.28 -10.52 26.35
CA ARG A 509 4.23 -10.72 27.80
C ARG A 509 5.62 -10.53 28.41
N MET A 510 5.70 -10.13 29.68
CA MET A 510 7.02 -9.87 30.30
C MET A 510 7.92 -11.11 30.25
N ALA A 511 7.38 -12.28 30.58
CA ALA A 511 8.13 -13.54 30.55
C ALA A 511 8.69 -13.85 29.15
N GLU A 512 7.97 -13.50 28.09
CA GLU A 512 8.41 -13.69 26.70
C GLU A 512 9.46 -12.66 26.30
N ALA A 513 9.25 -11.39 26.65
CA ALA A 513 10.21 -10.32 26.39
C ALA A 513 11.57 -10.59 27.05
N ARG A 514 11.56 -11.15 28.27
CA ARG A 514 12.76 -11.57 29.01
C ARG A 514 13.55 -12.70 28.36
N ARG A 515 12.97 -13.45 27.41
CA ARG A 515 13.74 -14.41 26.60
C ARG A 515 14.75 -13.70 25.68
N PHE A 516 14.45 -12.46 25.27
CA PHE A 516 15.31 -11.67 24.38
C PHE A 516 16.18 -10.67 25.13
N VAL A 517 15.74 -10.18 26.28
CA VAL A 517 16.52 -9.29 27.16
C VAL A 517 16.50 -9.86 28.59
N PRO A 518 17.40 -10.81 28.91
CA PRO A 518 17.31 -11.58 30.15
C PRO A 518 17.50 -10.76 31.42
N GLN A 519 18.19 -9.63 31.36
CA GLN A 519 18.58 -8.84 32.52
C GLN A 519 18.54 -7.33 32.23
N GLY A 520 18.39 -6.53 33.29
CA GLY A 520 18.40 -5.07 33.22
C GLY A 520 17.11 -4.47 32.65
N LEU A 521 17.10 -3.15 32.46
CA LEU A 521 15.91 -2.42 32.00
C LEU A 521 15.75 -2.38 30.47
N GLY A 522 16.68 -2.95 29.70
CA GLY A 522 16.69 -2.75 28.24
C GLY A 522 16.94 -1.30 27.82
N LEU A 523 17.43 -0.45 28.74
CA LEU A 523 17.88 0.92 28.50
C LEU A 523 19.36 1.07 28.82
N THR A 524 20.01 1.95 28.07
CA THR A 524 21.29 2.53 28.48
C THR A 524 21.02 3.67 29.46
N LEU A 525 21.36 3.47 30.73
CA LEU A 525 21.16 4.47 31.78
C LEU A 525 22.26 5.54 31.77
N PRO A 526 21.94 6.80 32.16
CA PRO A 526 22.95 7.82 32.40
C PRO A 526 23.97 7.39 33.45
N GLU A 527 25.22 7.84 33.30
CA GLU A 527 26.32 7.47 34.20
C GLU A 527 26.00 7.86 35.65
N GLY A 528 26.16 6.90 36.58
CA GLY A 528 25.87 7.09 38.00
C GLY A 528 24.40 6.96 38.40
N GLN A 529 23.48 6.66 37.46
CA GLN A 529 22.08 6.39 37.76
C GLN A 529 21.78 4.89 37.76
N ALA A 530 20.94 4.46 38.71
CA ALA A 530 20.41 3.11 38.79
C ALA A 530 18.94 3.18 39.22
N PHE A 531 18.12 2.28 38.68
CA PHE A 531 16.70 2.19 39.05
C PHE A 531 16.56 1.41 40.36
N ASP A 532 15.96 2.04 41.37
CA ASP A 532 15.77 1.43 42.68
C ASP A 532 14.52 0.52 42.69
N MET A 533 14.74 -0.76 42.37
CA MET A 533 13.69 -1.78 42.37
C MET A 533 12.99 -1.92 43.74
N ALA A 534 13.70 -1.68 44.86
CA ALA A 534 13.11 -1.84 46.19
C ALA A 534 12.16 -0.69 46.51
N ALA A 535 12.59 0.56 46.25
CA ALA A 535 11.74 1.73 46.39
C ALA A 535 10.54 1.67 45.43
N ALA A 536 10.75 1.17 44.21
CA ALA A 536 9.69 0.94 43.23
C ALA A 536 8.64 -0.06 43.77
N ARG A 537 9.07 -1.21 44.30
CA ARG A 537 8.16 -2.20 44.91
C ARG A 537 7.32 -1.59 46.02
N GLN A 538 7.96 -0.84 46.93
CA GLN A 538 7.26 -0.19 48.03
C GLN A 538 6.20 0.80 47.53
N LYS A 539 6.56 1.68 46.59
CA LYS A 539 5.62 2.65 46.00
C LYS A 539 4.43 1.97 45.31
N MET A 540 4.68 0.89 44.57
CA MET A 540 3.62 0.14 43.89
C MET A 540 2.65 -0.49 44.89
N GLN A 541 3.17 -1.07 45.98
CA GLN A 541 2.35 -1.63 47.05
C GLN A 541 1.51 -0.55 47.75
N ASP A 542 2.12 0.59 48.06
CA ASP A 542 1.45 1.69 48.75
C ASP A 542 0.36 2.32 47.86
N GLY A 543 0.62 2.51 46.57
CA GLY A 543 -0.34 3.03 45.59
C GLY A 543 -1.57 2.15 45.43
N LEU A 544 -1.37 0.84 45.23
CA LEU A 544 -2.48 -0.10 45.10
C LEU A 544 -3.33 -0.17 46.37
N ASN A 545 -2.71 -0.26 47.55
CA ASN A 545 -3.43 -0.30 48.82
C ASN A 545 -4.14 1.03 49.14
N ALA A 546 -3.58 2.17 48.75
CA ALA A 546 -4.27 3.46 48.86
C ALA A 546 -5.53 3.49 47.97
N THR A 547 -5.45 2.95 46.75
CA THR A 547 -6.61 2.87 45.86
C THR A 547 -7.69 1.97 46.43
N VAL A 548 -7.32 0.79 46.95
CA VAL A 548 -8.25 -0.13 47.64
C VAL A 548 -9.01 0.57 48.77
N LEU A 549 -8.34 1.43 49.55
CA LEU A 549 -8.98 2.21 50.62
C LEU A 549 -9.88 3.33 50.11
N SER A 550 -9.58 3.90 48.94
CA SER A 550 -10.27 5.07 48.38
C SER A 550 -11.38 4.76 47.37
N SER A 551 -11.48 3.51 46.90
CA SER A 551 -12.37 3.11 45.80
C SER A 551 -13.44 2.11 46.25
N PRO A 552 -14.49 2.55 46.97
CA PRO A 552 -15.58 1.67 47.34
C PRO A 552 -16.41 1.24 46.11
N PRO A 553 -16.96 0.01 46.09
CA PRO A 553 -17.89 -0.43 45.05
C PRO A 553 -19.17 0.44 45.07
N GLY A 554 -19.72 0.85 43.91
CA GLY A 554 -21.01 1.57 43.94
C GLY A 554 -21.49 2.39 42.75
N ASN A 555 -20.79 2.47 41.60
CA ASN A 555 -21.25 3.30 40.47
C ASN A 555 -21.24 2.60 39.10
N GLY A 556 -21.00 1.28 39.06
CA GLY A 556 -20.83 0.53 37.82
C GLY A 556 -22.03 0.60 36.85
N ALA A 557 -23.26 0.71 37.35
CA ALA A 557 -24.44 0.81 36.48
C ALA A 557 -24.35 1.98 35.46
N THR A 558 -23.62 3.04 35.79
CA THR A 558 -23.39 4.18 34.88
C THR A 558 -22.60 3.85 33.61
N ALA A 559 -21.91 2.70 33.56
CA ALA A 559 -21.22 2.22 32.37
C ALA A 559 -22.17 1.62 31.31
N LEU A 560 -23.42 1.30 31.68
CA LEU A 560 -24.40 0.72 30.77
C LEU A 560 -24.92 1.79 29.81
N SER A 561 -24.70 1.58 28.50
CA SER A 561 -25.19 2.52 27.48
C SER A 561 -26.72 2.46 27.28
N ARG A 562 -27.36 1.39 27.77
CA ARG A 562 -28.80 1.14 27.70
C ARG A 562 -29.33 0.62 29.02
N GLU A 563 -29.18 1.44 30.06
CA GLU A 563 -29.72 1.16 31.39
C GLU A 563 -31.24 0.91 31.35
N ASP A 564 -31.95 1.51 30.37
CA ASP A 564 -33.37 1.31 30.08
C ASP A 564 -33.76 -0.14 29.75
N LEU A 565 -32.79 -0.96 29.30
CA LEU A 565 -32.98 -2.38 29.00
C LEU A 565 -32.35 -3.32 30.02
N ALA A 566 -31.67 -2.79 31.03
CA ALA A 566 -30.99 -3.58 32.04
C ALA A 566 -32.00 -4.12 33.07
N SER A 567 -31.84 -5.37 33.48
CA SER A 567 -32.64 -5.93 34.57
C SER A 567 -32.27 -5.23 35.89
N PRO A 568 -33.19 -5.08 36.86
CA PRO A 568 -32.85 -4.56 38.20
C PRO A 568 -31.74 -5.37 38.88
N GLU A 569 -31.64 -6.66 38.54
CA GLU A 569 -30.60 -7.55 39.03
C GLU A 569 -29.23 -7.24 38.41
N LEU A 570 -29.17 -7.00 37.10
CA LEU A 570 -27.96 -6.52 36.43
C LEU A 570 -27.48 -5.19 37.00
N ILE A 571 -28.40 -4.23 37.24
CA ILE A 571 -28.04 -2.93 37.84
C ILE A 571 -27.41 -3.14 39.23
N ARG A 572 -28.00 -4.02 40.06
CA ARG A 572 -27.41 -4.39 41.36
C ARG A 572 -26.02 -5.01 41.20
N LYS A 573 -25.87 -5.97 40.29
CA LYS A 573 -24.58 -6.64 40.02
C LYS A 573 -23.51 -5.65 39.58
N CYS A 574 -23.83 -4.76 38.64
CA CYS A 574 -22.93 -3.72 38.15
C CYS A 574 -22.43 -2.82 39.28
N ASN A 575 -23.29 -2.50 40.26
CA ASN A 575 -22.91 -1.62 41.37
C ASN A 575 -22.01 -2.27 42.43
N TYR A 576 -21.74 -3.58 42.34
CA TYR A 576 -20.60 -4.16 43.08
C TYR A 576 -19.24 -3.75 42.49
N PHE A 577 -19.23 -3.18 41.29
CA PHE A 577 -18.02 -2.76 40.60
C PHE A 577 -18.03 -1.25 40.36
N SER A 578 -16.87 -0.73 39.95
CA SER A 578 -16.77 0.65 39.47
C SER A 578 -17.14 0.77 37.98
N ASP A 579 -17.57 1.96 37.56
CA ASP A 579 -17.86 2.25 36.15
C ASP A 579 -16.63 2.04 35.25
N GLN A 580 -15.46 2.44 35.75
CA GLN A 580 -14.19 2.24 35.05
C GLN A 580 -13.85 0.75 34.92
N PHE A 581 -14.04 -0.04 35.98
CA PHE A 581 -13.85 -1.49 35.90
C PHE A 581 -14.74 -2.10 34.82
N LEU A 582 -16.04 -1.79 34.79
CA LEU A 582 -16.94 -2.43 33.83
C LEU A 582 -16.60 -2.08 32.37
N LYS A 583 -16.14 -0.85 32.11
CA LYS A 583 -15.64 -0.43 30.79
C LYS A 583 -14.41 -1.25 30.39
N ASP A 584 -13.46 -1.44 31.30
CA ASP A 584 -12.22 -2.18 31.03
C ASP A 584 -12.43 -3.70 31.03
N PHE A 585 -13.33 -4.23 31.85
CA PHE A 585 -13.75 -5.63 31.85
C PHE A 585 -14.43 -5.99 30.53
N ALA A 586 -15.35 -5.14 30.04
CA ALA A 586 -15.97 -5.37 28.74
C ALA A 586 -14.95 -5.27 27.58
N ARG A 587 -13.96 -4.38 27.68
CA ARG A 587 -12.96 -4.15 26.62
C ARG A 587 -11.82 -5.19 26.63
N ASN A 588 -11.23 -5.45 27.79
CA ASN A 588 -9.99 -6.18 27.95
C ASN A 588 -10.18 -7.54 28.64
N GLY A 589 -11.17 -7.63 29.53
CA GLY A 589 -11.44 -8.81 30.36
C GLY A 589 -10.44 -9.01 31.49
N ILE A 590 -10.66 -10.05 32.30
CA ILE A 590 -9.80 -10.47 33.40
C ILE A 590 -9.63 -12.00 33.37
N THR A 591 -8.46 -12.50 33.72
CA THR A 591 -8.19 -13.95 33.77
C THR A 591 -8.22 -14.44 35.21
N ILE A 592 -8.98 -15.49 35.50
CA ILE A 592 -9.02 -16.12 36.83
C ILE A 592 -8.80 -17.62 36.68
N ASN A 593 -7.80 -18.17 37.38
CA ASN A 593 -7.42 -19.59 37.33
C ASN A 593 -7.24 -20.10 35.88
N GLY A 594 -6.63 -19.27 35.02
CA GLY A 594 -6.43 -19.58 33.60
C GLY A 594 -7.65 -19.35 32.69
N HIS A 595 -8.82 -19.03 33.23
CA HIS A 595 -10.03 -18.75 32.45
C HIS A 595 -10.25 -17.25 32.27
N LYS A 596 -10.46 -16.80 31.03
CA LYS A 596 -10.72 -15.38 30.74
C LYS A 596 -12.22 -15.06 30.78
N PHE A 597 -12.57 -14.02 31.53
CA PHE A 597 -13.92 -13.45 31.65
C PHE A 597 -13.94 -12.06 30.99
N GLY A 598 -15.03 -11.74 30.28
CA GLY A 598 -15.17 -10.49 29.54
C GLY A 598 -14.26 -10.34 28.30
N GLY A 599 -14.03 -9.11 27.85
CA GLY A 599 -13.19 -8.81 26.67
C GLY A 599 -13.85 -8.97 25.30
N GLY A 600 -15.18 -8.79 25.23
CA GLY A 600 -15.99 -8.90 23.99
C GLY A 600 -16.65 -7.61 23.51
N ARG A 601 -16.33 -6.44 24.10
CA ARG A 601 -16.91 -5.12 23.79
C ARG A 601 -18.44 -5.07 23.83
N PHE A 602 -19.02 -5.67 24.86
CA PHE A 602 -20.47 -5.84 25.02
C PHE A 602 -21.14 -4.82 25.96
N THR A 603 -20.56 -3.63 26.16
CA THR A 603 -21.19 -2.56 26.98
C THR A 603 -22.55 -2.10 26.45
N HIS A 604 -22.89 -2.48 25.22
CA HIS A 604 -24.16 -2.22 24.56
C HIS A 604 -25.14 -3.42 24.60
N GLU A 605 -24.73 -4.56 25.16
CA GLU A 605 -25.50 -5.81 25.23
C GLU A 605 -25.72 -6.25 26.69
N PRO A 606 -26.77 -5.73 27.37
CA PRO A 606 -27.00 -5.98 28.79
C PRO A 606 -27.07 -7.47 29.17
N GLN A 607 -27.63 -8.31 28.31
CA GLN A 607 -27.76 -9.75 28.55
C GLN A 607 -26.41 -10.50 28.48
N GLN A 608 -25.48 -10.04 27.65
CA GLN A 608 -24.13 -10.60 27.62
C GLN A 608 -23.33 -10.13 28.83
N MET A 609 -23.45 -8.84 29.17
CA MET A 609 -22.85 -8.27 30.39
C MET A 609 -23.29 -9.02 31.65
N GLU A 610 -24.59 -9.33 31.79
CA GLU A 610 -25.11 -10.06 32.95
C GLU A 610 -24.52 -11.47 33.06
N ARG A 611 -24.47 -12.23 31.95
CA ARG A 611 -23.88 -13.58 31.93
C ARG A 611 -22.40 -13.59 32.30
N GLU A 612 -21.64 -12.64 31.77
CA GLU A 612 -20.20 -12.52 32.05
C GLU A 612 -19.94 -12.10 33.50
N LEU A 613 -20.75 -11.19 34.06
CA LEU A 613 -20.64 -10.84 35.48
C LEU A 613 -21.03 -11.99 36.40
N ASP A 614 -22.06 -12.77 36.05
CA ASP A 614 -22.44 -13.95 36.84
C ASP A 614 -21.32 -14.98 36.86
N ALA A 615 -20.71 -15.25 35.70
CA ALA A 615 -19.56 -16.14 35.59
C ALA A 615 -18.36 -15.64 36.40
N LEU A 616 -18.07 -14.33 36.36
CA LEU A 616 -17.01 -13.71 37.15
C LEU A 616 -17.29 -13.81 38.65
N ILE A 617 -18.47 -13.40 39.11
CA ILE A 617 -18.88 -13.39 40.52
C ILE A 617 -18.81 -14.81 41.12
N ALA A 618 -19.19 -15.83 40.34
CA ALA A 618 -19.13 -17.23 40.77
C ALA A 618 -17.71 -17.70 41.13
N MET A 619 -16.66 -17.03 40.66
CA MET A 619 -15.28 -17.35 41.02
C MET A 619 -14.88 -16.88 42.43
N PHE A 620 -15.68 -15.98 43.01
CA PHE A 620 -15.44 -15.39 44.33
C PHE A 620 -16.49 -15.87 45.34
N PRO A 621 -16.19 -15.79 46.66
CA PRO A 621 -17.17 -16.11 47.70
C PRO A 621 -18.42 -15.24 47.68
N SER A 622 -18.32 -14.01 47.17
CA SER A 622 -19.45 -13.08 47.02
C SER A 622 -19.21 -12.06 45.90
N ALA A 623 -20.29 -11.44 45.40
CA ALA A 623 -20.21 -10.35 44.43
C ALA A 623 -19.48 -9.13 45.00
N GLU A 624 -19.62 -8.88 46.30
CA GLU A 624 -18.93 -7.80 47.01
C GLU A 624 -17.41 -8.03 47.04
N GLU A 625 -16.96 -9.25 47.31
CA GLU A 625 -15.55 -9.61 47.28
C GLU A 625 -14.97 -9.53 45.86
N ALA A 626 -15.71 -10.00 44.86
CA ALA A 626 -15.34 -9.85 43.45
C ALA A 626 -15.12 -8.38 43.08
N GLY A 627 -16.07 -7.52 43.47
CA GLY A 627 -16.03 -6.08 43.28
C GLY A 627 -14.82 -5.41 43.92
N ARG A 628 -14.59 -5.70 45.21
CA ARG A 628 -13.52 -5.10 46.02
C ARG A 628 -12.12 -5.54 45.58
N ILE A 629 -11.95 -6.76 45.07
CA ILE A 629 -10.66 -7.25 44.55
C ILE A 629 -10.43 -6.73 43.14
N CYS A 630 -11.40 -6.88 42.24
CA CYS A 630 -11.19 -6.62 40.82
C CYS A 630 -11.14 -5.12 40.46
N SER A 631 -11.94 -4.29 41.14
CA SER A 631 -12.05 -2.86 40.78
C SER A 631 -10.73 -2.08 40.99
N PRO A 632 -10.04 -2.19 42.15
CA PRO A 632 -8.80 -1.46 42.38
C PRO A 632 -7.67 -1.88 41.43
N LEU A 633 -7.61 -3.17 41.06
CA LEU A 633 -6.60 -3.70 40.15
C LEU A 633 -6.66 -3.04 38.77
N HIS A 634 -7.86 -2.78 38.24
CA HIS A 634 -8.02 -2.08 36.96
C HIS A 634 -7.82 -0.56 37.08
N GLN A 635 -8.21 0.05 38.20
CA GLN A 635 -8.16 1.51 38.38
C GLN A 635 -6.73 2.04 38.62
N ALA A 636 -5.94 1.36 39.46
CA ALA A 636 -4.66 1.88 39.92
C ALA A 636 -3.49 1.43 39.05
N SER A 637 -3.46 0.15 38.70
CA SER A 637 -2.19 -0.53 38.43
C SER A 637 -1.43 0.01 37.22
N GLY A 638 -2.11 0.32 36.11
CA GLY A 638 -1.45 0.90 34.94
C GLY A 638 -0.94 2.33 35.19
N ALA A 639 -1.71 3.14 35.91
CA ALA A 639 -1.35 4.51 36.25
C ALA A 639 -0.19 4.55 37.26
N ASP A 640 -0.25 3.69 38.28
CA ASP A 640 0.80 3.55 39.30
C ASP A 640 2.13 3.13 38.68
N ILE A 641 2.13 2.16 37.75
CA ILE A 641 3.33 1.75 37.01
C ILE A 641 3.93 2.95 36.26
N LEU A 642 3.12 3.68 35.48
CA LEU A 642 3.61 4.81 34.72
C LEU A 642 4.12 5.95 35.61
N MET A 643 3.38 6.30 36.67
CA MET A 643 3.78 7.33 37.63
C MET A 643 5.08 6.97 38.36
N LEU A 644 5.22 5.69 38.74
CA LEU A 644 6.44 5.17 39.36
C LEU A 644 7.64 5.32 38.45
N LEU A 645 7.50 4.97 37.16
CA LEU A 645 8.58 5.10 36.17
C LEU A 645 8.90 6.57 35.83
N MET A 646 7.90 7.45 35.86
CA MET A 646 8.09 8.90 35.68
C MET A 646 8.73 9.58 36.89
N ALA A 647 8.56 9.02 38.09
CA ALA A 647 9.10 9.58 39.33
C ALA A 647 10.55 9.15 39.61
N ASP A 648 11.04 8.09 38.96
CA ASP A 648 12.41 7.63 39.12
C ASP A 648 13.37 8.34 38.14
N PRO A 649 14.48 8.96 38.62
CA PRO A 649 15.39 9.70 37.76
C PRO A 649 16.02 8.89 36.62
N ALA A 650 16.21 7.57 36.81
CA ALA A 650 16.85 6.70 35.81
C ALA A 650 15.90 6.39 34.64
N THR A 651 14.58 6.37 34.87
CA THR A 651 13.58 6.01 33.85
C THR A 651 12.68 7.17 33.41
N ALA A 652 12.66 8.30 34.13
CA ALA A 652 11.73 9.39 33.92
C ALA A 652 11.76 9.95 32.49
N ASN A 653 12.96 10.26 31.99
CA ASN A 653 13.12 10.86 30.66
C ASN A 653 12.56 9.94 29.56
N GLU A 654 12.90 8.66 29.61
CA GLU A 654 12.46 7.71 28.59
C GLU A 654 10.96 7.42 28.69
N THR A 655 10.44 7.29 29.91
CA THR A 655 9.00 7.08 30.14
C THR A 655 8.18 8.27 29.63
N MET A 656 8.61 9.50 29.91
CA MET A 656 7.95 10.71 29.40
C MET A 656 8.02 10.81 27.88
N ARG A 657 9.18 10.48 27.29
CA ARG A 657 9.37 10.47 25.83
C ARG A 657 8.40 9.51 25.15
N ILE A 658 8.35 8.25 25.61
CA ILE A 658 7.44 7.23 25.05
C ILE A 658 5.97 7.63 25.27
N ALA A 659 5.62 8.16 26.44
CA ALA A 659 4.26 8.63 26.72
C ALA A 659 3.85 9.78 25.79
N ALA A 660 4.75 10.71 25.50
CA ALA A 660 4.52 11.90 24.67
C ALA A 660 4.41 11.63 23.16
N LEU A 661 4.82 10.44 22.68
CA LEU A 661 4.66 10.05 21.28
C LEU A 661 3.20 10.19 20.84
N GLN A 662 2.96 10.93 19.76
CA GLN A 662 1.63 11.24 19.23
C GLN A 662 1.06 10.12 18.33
N SER A 663 1.81 9.03 18.15
CA SER A 663 1.39 7.91 17.32
C SER A 663 0.35 7.02 18.00
N ARG A 664 -0.41 6.28 17.18
CA ARG A 664 -1.32 5.25 17.67
C ARG A 664 -0.52 4.16 18.39
N PRO A 665 -1.00 3.66 19.55
CA PRO A 665 -0.33 2.56 20.24
C PRO A 665 -0.41 1.27 19.40
N LEU A 666 0.72 0.59 19.26
CA LEU A 666 0.85 -0.77 18.73
C LEU A 666 0.48 -1.82 19.79
N ALA A 667 0.71 -1.50 21.07
CA ALA A 667 0.18 -2.21 22.22
C ALA A 667 -0.21 -1.21 23.30
N ASN A 668 -1.34 -1.46 23.94
CA ASN A 668 -1.79 -0.78 25.14
C ASN A 668 -2.72 -1.71 25.90
N SER A 669 -2.12 -2.65 26.63
CA SER A 669 -2.87 -3.65 27.39
C SER A 669 -2.38 -3.70 28.82
N LEU A 670 -3.34 -3.90 29.73
CA LEU A 670 -3.10 -4.17 31.14
C LEU A 670 -3.69 -5.54 31.53
N PRO A 671 -3.14 -6.67 31.09
CA PRO A 671 -3.67 -7.96 31.49
C PRO A 671 -3.53 -8.19 32.99
N ILE A 672 -4.63 -8.64 33.60
CA ILE A 672 -4.69 -9.01 35.01
C ILE A 672 -5.08 -10.49 35.09
N GLU A 673 -4.28 -11.25 35.82
CA GLU A 673 -4.50 -12.65 36.13
C GLU A 673 -4.61 -12.83 37.64
N ILE A 674 -5.65 -13.52 38.09
CA ILE A 674 -5.89 -13.86 39.48
C ILE A 674 -5.87 -15.38 39.63
N ILE A 675 -5.07 -15.89 40.55
CA ILE A 675 -5.05 -17.29 40.94
C ILE A 675 -5.60 -17.37 42.35
N ARG A 676 -6.75 -18.02 42.50
CA ARG A 676 -7.39 -18.23 43.80
C ARG A 676 -6.93 -19.56 44.38
N HIS A 677 -6.40 -19.53 45.59
CA HIS A 677 -5.97 -20.72 46.32
C HIS A 677 -7.08 -21.28 47.22
N SER A 678 -6.93 -22.55 47.58
CA SER A 678 -7.89 -23.27 48.44
C SER A 678 -7.99 -22.69 49.85
N ASP A 679 -6.96 -21.98 50.31
CA ASP A 679 -6.93 -21.30 51.62
C ASP A 679 -7.64 -19.94 51.61
N GLY A 680 -8.17 -19.52 50.45
CA GLY A 680 -8.84 -18.23 50.28
C GLY A 680 -7.90 -17.06 50.00
N SER A 681 -6.59 -17.32 49.81
CA SER A 681 -5.65 -16.32 49.32
C SER A 681 -5.73 -16.18 47.79
N TYR A 682 -5.26 -15.04 47.29
CA TYR A 682 -5.20 -14.75 45.86
C TYR A 682 -3.79 -14.32 45.47
N HIS A 683 -3.21 -14.95 44.46
CA HIS A 683 -2.08 -14.39 43.73
C HIS A 683 -2.60 -13.57 42.57
N VAL A 684 -2.05 -12.37 42.37
CA VAL A 684 -2.43 -11.47 41.29
C VAL A 684 -1.20 -11.10 40.49
N ASN A 685 -1.21 -11.40 39.20
CA ASN A 685 -0.22 -10.94 38.23
C ASN A 685 -0.83 -9.82 37.40
N ILE A 686 -0.13 -8.70 37.33
CA ILE A 686 -0.48 -7.56 36.48
C ILE A 686 0.65 -7.35 35.51
N GLU A 687 0.33 -7.31 34.23
CA GLU A 687 1.29 -6.93 33.19
C GLU A 687 0.83 -5.66 32.50
N PHE A 688 1.75 -4.73 32.30
CA PHE A 688 1.56 -3.53 31.50
C PHE A 688 2.39 -3.68 30.23
N CYS A 689 1.73 -3.76 29.08
CA CYS A 689 2.37 -3.85 27.78
C CYS A 689 1.97 -2.63 26.95
N PHE A 690 2.94 -1.75 26.72
CA PHE A 690 2.72 -0.48 26.04
C PHE A 690 3.76 -0.29 24.96
N GLN A 691 3.33 0.02 23.73
CA GLN A 691 4.25 0.29 22.64
C GLN A 691 3.63 1.28 21.65
N LYS A 692 4.44 2.20 21.15
CA LYS A 692 4.06 3.22 20.18
C LYS A 692 5.07 3.28 19.02
N ILE A 693 4.59 3.74 17.88
CA ILE A 693 5.46 4.01 16.72
C ILE A 693 6.36 5.20 17.09
N ASP A 694 7.65 5.06 16.77
CA ASP A 694 8.67 6.03 17.11
C ASP A 694 9.40 6.48 15.85
N ALA A 695 8.75 7.39 15.11
CA ALA A 695 9.26 7.86 13.83
C ALA A 695 10.60 8.62 13.96
N GLU A 696 10.91 9.16 15.13
CA GLU A 696 12.18 9.84 15.40
C GLU A 696 13.37 8.86 15.36
N MET A 697 13.13 7.59 15.71
CA MET A 697 14.12 6.52 15.63
C MET A 697 14.17 5.81 14.28
N GLY A 698 13.26 6.10 13.35
CA GLY A 698 13.24 5.53 12.01
C GLY A 698 11.82 5.24 11.49
N PRO A 699 11.66 5.02 10.17
CA PRO A 699 10.35 4.91 9.54
C PRO A 699 9.55 3.69 9.99
N ARG A 700 10.17 2.65 10.55
CA ARG A 700 9.53 1.43 11.10
C ARG A 700 9.80 1.23 12.60
N ALA A 701 10.50 2.17 13.23
CA ALA A 701 10.92 2.04 14.61
C ALA A 701 9.74 2.18 15.59
N SER A 702 9.92 1.59 16.77
CA SER A 702 8.93 1.66 17.84
C SER A 702 9.60 1.61 19.21
N SER A 703 8.94 2.22 20.18
CA SER A 703 9.38 2.29 21.56
C SER A 703 8.27 1.82 22.49
N GLY A 704 8.64 1.08 23.53
CA GLY A 704 7.67 0.49 24.44
C GLY A 704 8.20 0.19 25.83
N ILE A 705 7.25 -0.13 26.71
CA ILE A 705 7.43 -0.44 28.11
C ILE A 705 6.66 -1.73 28.40
N ASN A 706 7.34 -2.67 29.03
CA ASN A 706 6.77 -3.81 29.71
C ASN A 706 6.99 -3.62 31.21
N ALA A 707 5.97 -3.82 32.01
CA ALA A 707 6.13 -3.98 33.45
C ALA A 707 5.29 -5.15 33.93
N ARG A 708 5.79 -5.90 34.91
CA ARG A 708 5.05 -6.96 35.59
C ARG A 708 5.10 -6.72 37.09
N ALA A 709 3.95 -6.71 37.73
CA ALA A 709 3.84 -6.67 39.18
C ALA A 709 3.07 -7.91 39.66
N SER A 710 3.62 -8.62 40.64
CA SER A 710 2.99 -9.80 41.25
C SER A 710 2.68 -9.50 42.71
N PHE A 711 1.44 -9.79 43.13
CA PHE A 711 0.95 -9.53 44.47
C PHE A 711 0.35 -10.79 45.09
N LEU A 712 0.46 -10.88 46.42
CA LEU A 712 -0.26 -11.82 47.26
C LEU A 712 -1.32 -11.08 48.09
N LEU A 713 -2.53 -11.60 48.09
CA LEU A 713 -3.62 -11.20 48.97
C LEU A 713 -3.93 -12.38 49.93
N PRO A 714 -3.49 -12.35 51.20
CA PRO A 714 -3.44 -13.55 52.05
C PRO A 714 -4.78 -14.16 52.47
N ASN A 715 -5.90 -13.45 52.41
CA ASN A 715 -7.17 -13.96 52.94
C ASN A 715 -8.45 -13.35 52.36
N GLY A 716 -8.39 -12.47 51.35
CA GLY A 716 -9.58 -11.86 50.69
C GLY A 716 -10.51 -11.02 51.57
N ARG A 717 -10.23 -10.93 52.88
CA ARG A 717 -11.10 -10.35 53.89
C ARG A 717 -10.64 -8.94 54.25
N GLU A 718 -11.57 -8.13 54.77
CA GLU A 718 -11.25 -6.77 55.17
C GLU A 718 -10.34 -6.71 56.41
N PRO A 719 -9.38 -5.76 56.46
CA PRO A 719 -9.03 -4.84 55.38
C PRO A 719 -8.24 -5.54 54.26
N LEU A 720 -8.62 -5.30 53.00
CA LEU A 720 -7.89 -5.83 51.85
C LEU A 720 -6.50 -5.19 51.80
N GLN A 721 -5.47 -6.04 51.85
CA GLN A 721 -4.08 -5.59 51.82
C GLN A 721 -3.28 -6.45 50.84
N PHE A 722 -2.92 -5.86 49.70
CA PHE A 722 -2.04 -6.48 48.72
C PHE A 722 -0.60 -6.36 49.19
N ARG A 723 0.12 -7.48 49.15
CA ARG A 723 1.56 -7.52 49.39
C ARG A 723 2.26 -7.75 48.06
N ILE A 724 3.16 -6.86 47.67
CA ILE A 724 3.95 -7.08 46.46
C ILE A 724 4.99 -8.18 46.71
N GLU A 725 5.08 -9.12 45.79
CA GLU A 725 6.07 -10.20 45.83
C GLU A 725 7.18 -9.94 44.81
N ASP A 726 6.80 -9.46 43.63
CA ASP A 726 7.73 -9.20 42.55
C ASP A 726 7.32 -7.98 41.72
N LEU A 727 8.34 -7.32 41.19
CA LEU A 727 8.20 -6.23 40.22
C LEU A 727 9.33 -6.41 39.21
N ASP A 728 8.99 -6.31 37.93
CA ASP A 728 9.92 -6.31 36.82
C ASP A 728 9.55 -5.21 35.81
N VAL A 729 10.56 -4.58 35.21
CA VAL A 729 10.42 -3.48 34.25
C VAL A 729 11.42 -3.67 33.13
N LEU A 730 10.94 -3.51 31.90
CA LEU A 730 11.73 -3.59 30.68
C LEU A 730 11.24 -2.52 29.71
N PHE A 731 12.16 -1.71 29.23
CA PHE A 731 11.94 -0.85 28.09
C PHE A 731 12.49 -1.53 26.85
N ASN A 732 11.95 -1.13 25.71
CA ASN A 732 12.45 -1.55 24.42
C ASN A 732 12.41 -0.39 23.45
N THR A 733 13.58 -0.03 22.96
CA THR A 733 13.77 0.88 21.84
C THR A 733 14.27 0.04 20.66
N ARG A 734 13.40 -0.20 19.67
CA ARG A 734 13.80 -0.92 18.46
C ARG A 734 14.05 0.08 17.34
N GLN A 735 15.31 0.21 16.96
CA GLN A 735 15.72 0.73 15.66
C GLN A 735 15.79 -0.48 14.70
N ASP A 736 15.16 -0.36 13.54
CA ASP A 736 15.41 -1.30 12.43
C ASP A 736 16.71 -0.89 11.72
#